data_AF-A0A8X7NXC0-F1
#
_entry.id   AF-A0A8X7NXC0-F1
#
_cell.length_a   1.000
_cell.length_b   1.000
_cell.length_c   1.000
_cell.angle_alpha   90.00
_cell.angle_beta   90.00
_cell.angle_gamma   90.00
#
_symmetry.space_group_name_H-M   'P 1'
#
loop_
_entity.id
_entity.type
_entity.pdbx_description
1 polymer ?
#
loop_
_entity_poly.entity_id
_entity_poly.type
_entity_poly.pdbx_seq_one_letter_code
_entity_poly.pdbx_strand_id
1 'polypeptide(L)'
;MGSWMDQQLKVDETVWPKGSQIYASMDSNASQIGEEDCDTQPDTNPEAYDASMLEQRRAYKIELQKGISLFNRKPSKGIEFLISSKKIGNSPEEVASFLMKTAGLNGTVIGDYLGEREELPLKVMHAYVDSFNFQGKDFVEAIRFFLRGFRLPGEAQKIDRIMEKFAEHYWKCNPGSFTSADTAYVLAYSVIMLNTDAHNNMVKDKMSKADFVRNNRGIDDGKDLPEEYLGSLYDRVVKDEIKMNSDTLAPQSKQVNGLNKLLGLDSILNLVSWMQPDEKAHGANRVLIRDIQEQFQAKSEKSESAYHSVTDVSILRFILEVSWGPMLAAFSVTLDQSDDRLATSLCLQGFRYAVHVTAVMGMQTQRDAFVTSMAKFTNLHCAADMKQKNVDAVKAIITIAIEDGNHLQGSWEHILTCLSRIEHLQLLGEGSSPADTRYIPTTKAEVDEKKALGFPHLKKRGALQNPSVMAVVRGGSYDSTSLVKTVPKLVTPEQIKNFIANLNLLDQIGNFELNHVYANSQRLNSEAIVAFVKALCKVSMSELQSPADPRVFSLTKLVETAHYNMNRIRLVWSRIWNVLSDFFVSVGLSENLSVAIFVMDSLRQLSMKFLEREELANYHFQHEFLRPFVVVMQNSSSAEIRELIVRCVSQMVLSRVSNVQSGWKSVFTVFTTAAIDERKNIVLLAFETIEKIVRDHFHCITETEISVYADCIRCLITFTNSKFEGDIGFNTIEFLRFCAVKLAEGGLFLNEKLKNDNISALKEDSSDGQSVTDLDEQVSYWVPLLSGLSKQASDPRPAIRKRSIEVLFNILMDHGHLFTRRFWAAIFCSIILPVFNNMRSKTDMLFEESSSGDSPSSASLDTEETTWDAETSTLALQHLVDLLANFFSSVRSQLSSVVSIILGFIKSPVQGSTGSGISVLLRLADGLARSASEDEWTEVFLALKEAASLTFAGFMKVLRTMDDIEDVETSSGQSVDKDDLDDGNLHIMSYVVSRTKKHIDVLSQIVEVVSELYRRNQYSLPASHVDILADIFSCIASHAQQLNTDTVLRRKFKRACSVQNLTQPQLLNFENEANKSYMTFLQDMVTCNPDVSKELELESRLVTECSKVVKIYLNCTGQHQQQTKPIHWILPMEFDRTEEAKARTSLLVSSLEALCSLEAESLKRHVSSVFPLLVDLVKTEHCSPQVPYALSNVLKSCIGPIK
;
A
#
# COMPACT_ATOMS: atom_id res chain seq x y z
N MET A 1 0.56 -58.88 -45.31
CA MET A 1 0.91 -58.09 -44.10
C MET A 1 0.91 -56.59 -44.37
N GLY A 2 1.54 -56.08 -45.44
CA GLY A 2 1.48 -54.64 -45.80
C GLY A 2 0.06 -54.09 -46.03
N SER A 3 -0.76 -54.77 -46.86
CA SER A 3 -2.15 -54.33 -47.11
C SER A 3 -3.10 -54.45 -45.91
N TRP A 4 -2.73 -55.24 -44.90
CA TRP A 4 -3.50 -55.42 -43.65
C TRP A 4 -3.15 -54.33 -42.61
N MET A 5 -1.92 -53.82 -42.63
CA MET A 5 -1.52 -52.63 -41.86
C MET A 5 -2.08 -51.33 -42.47
N ASP A 6 -2.18 -51.25 -43.80
CA ASP A 6 -2.74 -50.06 -44.47
C ASP A 6 -4.26 -49.89 -44.23
N GLN A 7 -4.99 -50.98 -43.93
CA GLN A 7 -6.42 -50.91 -43.56
C GLN A 7 -6.67 -50.48 -42.10
N GLN A 8 -5.70 -50.65 -41.19
CA GLN A 8 -5.79 -50.18 -39.79
C GLN A 8 -5.38 -48.71 -39.61
N LEU A 9 -4.82 -48.06 -40.65
CA LEU A 9 -4.37 -46.66 -40.62
C LEU A 9 -5.37 -45.66 -41.24
N LYS A 10 -6.57 -46.09 -41.62
CA LYS A 10 -7.66 -45.18 -41.99
C LYS A 10 -8.56 -44.91 -40.78
N VAL A 11 -8.24 -43.88 -40.01
CA VAL A 11 -9.18 -43.18 -39.12
C VAL A 11 -9.06 -41.68 -39.40
N ASP A 12 -10.05 -41.18 -40.15
CA ASP A 12 -10.53 -39.81 -40.38
C ASP A 12 -9.53 -38.64 -40.49
N GLU A 13 -9.10 -38.39 -41.72
CA GLU A 13 -8.76 -37.05 -42.21
C GLU A 13 -10.03 -36.32 -42.68
N THR A 14 -10.55 -35.38 -41.88
CA THR A 14 -11.36 -34.20 -42.27
C THR A 14 -11.44 -33.33 -41.01
N VAL A 15 -11.04 -32.05 -40.92
CA VAL A 15 -11.05 -30.92 -41.85
C VAL A 15 -9.91 -29.96 -41.47
N TRP A 16 -8.97 -29.70 -42.38
CA TRP A 16 -8.17 -28.48 -42.38
C TRP A 16 -8.73 -27.56 -43.47
N PRO A 17 -9.22 -26.34 -43.16
CA PRO A 17 -9.47 -25.35 -44.20
C PRO A 17 -8.14 -24.74 -44.66
N LYS A 18 -7.98 -24.68 -45.98
CA LYS A 18 -6.96 -23.90 -46.70
C LYS A 18 -7.04 -22.43 -46.27
N GLY A 19 -5.87 -21.82 -46.07
CA GLY A 19 -5.70 -20.52 -45.47
C GLY A 19 -5.90 -19.31 -46.38
N SER A 20 -5.51 -18.16 -45.86
CA SER A 20 -5.04 -17.03 -46.65
C SER A 20 -3.95 -16.27 -45.89
N GLN A 21 -2.84 -16.09 -46.57
CA GLN A 21 -1.75 -15.16 -46.29
C GLN A 21 -2.27 -13.71 -46.28
N ILE A 22 -1.47 -12.81 -45.67
CA ILE A 22 -1.32 -11.33 -45.84
C ILE A 22 -1.11 -10.71 -44.44
N TYR A 23 -0.10 -9.90 -44.09
CA TYR A 23 1.07 -9.30 -44.74
C TYR A 23 2.14 -9.11 -43.64
N ALA A 24 3.41 -9.35 -43.94
CA ALA A 24 4.51 -8.64 -43.31
C ALA A 24 5.53 -8.32 -44.40
N SER A 25 5.40 -7.12 -44.96
CA SER A 25 6.40 -6.48 -45.83
C SER A 25 7.43 -5.76 -44.95
N MET A 26 8.70 -6.09 -45.20
CA MET A 26 9.87 -5.21 -45.33
C MET A 26 9.95 -3.95 -44.44
N ASP A 27 10.98 -3.88 -43.60
CA ASP A 27 12.19 -3.11 -43.93
C ASP A 27 13.35 -3.41 -42.98
N SER A 28 14.39 -4.07 -43.51
CA SER A 28 15.73 -4.09 -42.90
C SER A 28 16.71 -3.44 -43.87
N ASN A 29 17.25 -2.30 -43.42
CA ASN A 29 18.33 -1.56 -44.04
C ASN A 29 19.67 -2.32 -43.97
N ALA A 30 20.54 -1.99 -44.94
CA ALA A 30 21.99 -2.19 -44.99
C ALA A 30 22.55 -3.43 -45.71
N SER A 31 22.64 -3.30 -47.03
CA SER A 31 23.88 -3.21 -47.84
C SER A 31 25.11 -4.10 -47.55
N GLN A 32 25.50 -4.84 -48.61
CA GLN A 32 26.86 -4.99 -49.19
C GLN A 32 27.91 -5.82 -48.40
N ILE A 33 28.67 -6.80 -48.94
CA ILE A 33 29.28 -7.08 -50.26
C ILE A 33 29.67 -8.58 -50.31
N GLY A 34 29.71 -9.19 -51.50
CA GLY A 34 30.52 -10.39 -51.78
C GLY A 34 30.01 -11.25 -52.94
N GLU A 35 30.60 -11.04 -54.12
CA GLU A 35 30.27 -11.60 -55.45
C GLU A 35 30.63 -13.10 -55.68
N GLU A 36 30.06 -13.58 -56.80
CA GLU A 36 30.61 -14.52 -57.80
C GLU A 36 30.16 -16.01 -57.85
N ASP A 37 29.29 -16.26 -58.85
CA ASP A 37 29.27 -17.33 -59.87
C ASP A 37 29.30 -18.82 -59.49
N CYS A 38 28.27 -19.59 -59.91
CA CYS A 38 28.14 -20.09 -61.29
C CYS A 38 26.96 -21.08 -61.42
N ASP A 39 26.26 -20.99 -62.55
CA ASP A 39 25.14 -21.82 -63.00
C ASP A 39 25.37 -23.34 -62.98
N THR A 40 24.33 -24.11 -62.65
CA THR A 40 23.78 -25.14 -63.54
C THR A 40 22.43 -25.67 -63.02
N GLN A 41 21.34 -25.46 -63.78
CA GLN A 41 20.20 -26.39 -63.73
C GLN A 41 20.65 -27.74 -64.31
N PRO A 42 20.07 -28.84 -63.82
CA PRO A 42 19.24 -29.57 -64.77
C PRO A 42 17.89 -29.99 -64.19
N ASP A 43 16.87 -29.86 -65.02
CA ASP A 43 15.58 -30.52 -64.86
C ASP A 43 15.74 -32.02 -64.64
N THR A 44 15.19 -32.58 -63.56
CA THR A 44 14.90 -34.02 -63.48
C THR A 44 13.80 -34.36 -62.45
N ASN A 45 12.69 -34.91 -62.96
CA ASN A 45 11.66 -35.77 -62.35
C ASN A 45 10.93 -35.37 -61.04
N PRO A 46 9.59 -35.16 -61.08
CA PRO A 46 8.76 -34.94 -59.89
C PRO A 46 8.66 -36.13 -58.92
N GLU A 47 8.94 -37.37 -59.37
CA GLU A 47 8.76 -38.59 -58.54
C GLU A 47 9.93 -38.86 -57.57
N ALA A 48 11.15 -38.37 -57.85
CA ALA A 48 12.32 -38.58 -56.98
C ALA A 48 12.37 -37.58 -55.81
N TYR A 49 11.84 -36.37 -56.00
CA TYR A 49 11.70 -35.36 -54.95
C TYR A 49 10.70 -35.79 -53.88
N ASP A 50 9.60 -36.45 -54.29
CA ASP A 50 8.55 -36.92 -53.39
C ASP A 50 9.04 -38.12 -52.56
N ALA A 51 9.83 -39.03 -53.16
CA ALA A 51 10.46 -40.14 -52.44
C ALA A 51 11.47 -39.68 -51.37
N SER A 52 12.34 -38.71 -51.69
CA SER A 52 13.31 -38.12 -50.76
C SER A 52 12.62 -37.37 -49.60
N MET A 53 11.57 -36.59 -49.88
CA MET A 53 10.73 -35.97 -48.86
C MET A 53 10.01 -36.99 -47.97
N LEU A 54 9.52 -38.09 -48.56
CA LEU A 54 8.86 -39.17 -47.83
C LEU A 54 9.84 -39.93 -46.93
N GLU A 55 11.08 -40.13 -47.39
CA GLU A 55 12.14 -40.79 -46.65
C GLU A 55 12.65 -39.91 -45.49
N GLN A 56 12.79 -38.60 -45.72
CA GLN A 56 13.07 -37.61 -44.67
C GLN A 56 11.94 -37.54 -43.62
N ARG A 57 10.68 -37.57 -44.05
CA ARG A 57 9.51 -37.64 -43.13
C ARG A 57 9.48 -38.93 -42.33
N ARG A 58 9.85 -40.06 -42.94
CA ARG A 58 9.97 -41.36 -42.25
C ARG A 58 11.09 -41.35 -41.22
N ALA A 59 12.29 -40.87 -41.57
CA ALA A 59 13.41 -40.73 -40.65
C ALA A 59 13.07 -39.80 -39.48
N TYR A 60 12.44 -38.66 -39.75
CA TYR A 60 11.95 -37.74 -38.74
C TYR A 60 10.95 -38.41 -37.78
N LYS A 61 9.97 -39.16 -38.30
CA LYS A 61 8.96 -39.86 -37.49
C LYS A 61 9.58 -40.95 -36.62
N ILE A 62 10.58 -41.67 -37.11
CA ILE A 62 11.30 -42.72 -36.36
C ILE A 62 12.10 -42.09 -35.20
N GLU A 63 12.82 -41.00 -35.46
CA GLU A 63 13.58 -40.28 -34.42
C GLU A 63 12.66 -39.66 -33.37
N LEU A 64 11.52 -39.10 -33.78
CA LEU A 64 10.50 -38.57 -32.88
C LEU A 64 9.90 -39.69 -32.00
N GLN A 65 9.57 -40.85 -32.58
CA GLN A 65 9.10 -42.01 -31.81
C GLN A 65 10.16 -42.54 -30.86
N LYS A 66 11.43 -42.55 -31.27
CA LYS A 66 12.55 -42.90 -30.39
C LYS A 66 12.63 -41.92 -29.21
N GLY A 67 12.52 -40.62 -29.46
CA GLY A 67 12.48 -39.60 -28.42
C GLY A 67 11.28 -39.73 -27.46
N ILE A 68 10.07 -40.01 -27.98
CA ILE A 68 8.87 -40.29 -27.18
C ILE A 68 9.09 -41.54 -26.29
N SER A 69 9.69 -42.60 -26.84
CA SER A 69 9.99 -43.81 -26.06
C SER A 69 11.05 -43.58 -24.97
N LEU A 70 12.01 -42.70 -25.24
CA LEU A 70 13.02 -42.28 -24.27
C LEU A 70 12.41 -41.40 -23.18
N PHE A 71 11.50 -40.48 -23.53
CA PHE A 71 10.77 -39.66 -22.58
C PHE A 71 9.94 -40.51 -21.61
N ASN A 72 9.14 -41.46 -22.13
CA ASN A 72 8.32 -42.36 -21.33
C ASN A 72 9.14 -43.27 -20.39
N ARG A 73 10.45 -43.43 -20.63
CA ARG A 73 11.37 -44.15 -19.72
C ARG A 73 12.10 -43.21 -18.76
N LYS A 74 12.60 -42.09 -19.27
CA LYS A 74 13.38 -41.08 -18.54
C LYS A 74 13.07 -39.71 -19.13
N PRO A 75 12.17 -38.92 -18.52
CA PRO A 75 11.64 -37.71 -19.14
C PRO A 75 12.72 -36.67 -19.43
N SER A 76 13.62 -36.35 -18.48
CA SER A 76 14.70 -35.37 -18.69
C SER A 76 15.62 -35.76 -19.85
N LYS A 77 16.02 -37.04 -19.94
CA LYS A 77 16.87 -37.56 -21.03
C LYS A 77 16.14 -37.62 -22.37
N GLY A 78 14.82 -37.85 -22.34
CA GLY A 78 13.99 -37.82 -23.54
C GLY A 78 13.90 -36.41 -24.14
N ILE A 79 13.69 -35.40 -23.29
CA ILE A 79 13.69 -33.99 -23.70
C ILE A 79 15.06 -33.57 -24.21
N GLU A 80 16.15 -33.90 -23.50
CA GLU A 80 17.53 -33.63 -23.96
C GLU A 80 17.82 -34.28 -25.33
N PHE A 81 17.36 -35.52 -25.55
CA PHE A 81 17.51 -36.20 -26.84
C PHE A 81 16.73 -35.50 -27.97
N LEU A 82 15.51 -35.03 -27.67
CA LEU A 82 14.66 -34.33 -28.64
C LEU A 82 15.19 -32.93 -28.97
N ILE A 83 15.78 -32.23 -28.01
CA ILE A 83 16.47 -30.94 -28.18
C ILE A 83 17.76 -31.13 -29.00
N SER A 84 18.61 -32.08 -28.61
CA SER A 84 19.88 -32.36 -29.32
C SER A 84 19.67 -32.87 -30.75
N SER A 85 18.56 -33.57 -31.00
CA SER A 85 18.14 -34.00 -32.34
C SER A 85 17.42 -32.89 -33.14
N LYS A 86 17.34 -31.65 -32.60
CA LYS A 86 16.64 -30.49 -33.17
C LYS A 86 15.17 -30.75 -33.57
N LYS A 87 14.48 -31.63 -32.83
CA LYS A 87 13.06 -31.97 -33.07
C LYS A 87 12.11 -31.05 -32.30
N ILE A 88 12.60 -30.48 -31.20
CA ILE A 88 11.95 -29.46 -30.38
C ILE A 88 13.03 -28.39 -30.13
N GLY A 89 12.68 -27.11 -30.12
CA GLY A 89 13.59 -26.06 -29.69
C GLY A 89 13.93 -26.15 -28.21
N ASN A 90 14.91 -25.36 -27.79
CA ASN A 90 15.38 -25.30 -26.41
C ASN A 90 14.53 -24.35 -25.53
N SER A 91 13.46 -23.76 -26.08
CA SER A 91 12.57 -22.84 -25.38
C SER A 91 11.54 -23.63 -24.54
N PRO A 92 11.27 -23.22 -23.28
CA PRO A 92 10.29 -23.87 -22.42
C PRO A 92 8.89 -23.97 -23.04
N GLU A 93 8.50 -22.99 -23.85
CA GLU A 93 7.20 -22.88 -24.52
C GLU A 93 7.03 -23.93 -25.62
N GLU A 94 8.11 -24.25 -26.35
CA GLU A 94 8.10 -25.31 -27.36
C GLU A 94 8.05 -26.69 -26.73
N VAL A 95 8.77 -26.90 -25.61
CA VAL A 95 8.70 -28.14 -24.83
C VAL A 95 7.30 -28.31 -24.24
N ALA A 96 6.70 -27.26 -23.68
CA ALA A 96 5.32 -27.29 -23.19
C ALA A 96 4.31 -27.64 -24.30
N SER A 97 4.45 -27.00 -25.46
CA SER A 97 3.64 -27.28 -26.65
C SER A 97 3.77 -28.73 -27.12
N PHE A 98 4.99 -29.29 -27.06
CA PHE A 98 5.25 -30.69 -27.37
C PHE A 98 4.52 -31.64 -26.40
N LEU A 99 4.57 -31.37 -25.09
CA LEU A 99 3.90 -32.18 -24.07
C LEU A 99 2.37 -32.18 -24.22
N MET A 100 1.77 -31.09 -24.71
CA MET A 100 0.32 -31.01 -24.93
C MET A 100 -0.14 -31.67 -26.22
N LYS A 101 0.59 -31.47 -27.33
CA LYS A 101 0.10 -31.80 -28.69
C LYS A 101 0.52 -33.19 -29.17
N THR A 102 1.54 -33.80 -28.56
CA THR A 102 2.14 -35.04 -29.09
C THR A 102 1.42 -36.29 -28.60
N ALA A 103 0.83 -37.05 -29.53
CA ALA A 103 0.23 -38.34 -29.23
C ALA A 103 1.30 -39.41 -28.91
N GLY A 104 1.04 -40.25 -27.88
CA GLY A 104 1.91 -41.36 -27.47
C GLY A 104 2.80 -41.09 -26.25
N LEU A 105 2.71 -39.91 -25.65
CA LEU A 105 3.33 -39.61 -24.35
C LEU A 105 2.45 -40.13 -23.21
N ASN A 106 3.06 -40.74 -22.20
CA ASN A 106 2.35 -41.24 -21.03
C ASN A 106 2.00 -40.08 -20.08
N GLY A 107 0.70 -39.85 -19.85
CA GLY A 107 0.21 -38.77 -18.98
C GLY A 107 0.72 -38.80 -17.53
N THR A 108 1.15 -39.96 -17.03
CA THR A 108 1.79 -40.09 -15.71
C THR A 108 3.21 -39.52 -15.71
N VAL A 109 3.97 -39.79 -16.77
CA VAL A 109 5.36 -39.31 -16.91
C VAL A 109 5.39 -37.81 -17.21
N ILE A 110 4.38 -37.29 -17.92
CA ILE A 110 4.18 -35.84 -18.10
C ILE A 110 4.00 -35.17 -16.74
N GLY A 111 3.08 -35.69 -15.90
CA GLY A 111 2.86 -35.16 -14.56
C GLY A 111 4.12 -35.18 -13.70
N ASP A 112 4.85 -36.31 -13.70
CA ASP A 112 6.08 -36.45 -12.92
C ASP A 112 7.16 -35.45 -13.34
N TYR A 113 7.30 -35.17 -14.64
CA TYR A 113 8.24 -34.19 -15.20
C TYR A 113 7.85 -32.75 -14.86
N LEU A 114 6.57 -32.38 -15.05
CA LEU A 114 6.04 -31.06 -14.68
C LEU A 114 6.16 -30.80 -13.18
N GLY A 115 6.13 -31.86 -12.37
CA GLY A 115 6.32 -31.80 -10.93
C GLY A 115 7.77 -31.66 -10.48
N GLU A 116 8.79 -31.78 -11.34
CA GLU A 116 10.19 -31.71 -10.91
C GLU A 116 10.61 -30.31 -10.43
N ARG A 117 11.67 -30.25 -9.60
CA ARG A 117 12.20 -28.99 -9.03
C ARG A 117 13.38 -28.40 -9.80
N GLU A 118 13.82 -29.07 -10.86
CA GLU A 118 14.93 -28.61 -11.70
C GLU A 118 14.50 -27.37 -12.50
N GLU A 119 15.43 -26.47 -12.82
CA GLU A 119 15.14 -25.16 -13.41
C GLU A 119 14.39 -25.24 -14.74
N LEU A 120 14.81 -26.14 -15.65
CA LEU A 120 14.18 -26.33 -16.96
C LEU A 120 12.76 -26.93 -16.84
N PRO A 121 12.54 -28.08 -16.15
CA PRO A 121 11.19 -28.61 -15.91
C PRO A 121 10.25 -27.62 -15.21
N LEU A 122 10.74 -26.80 -14.28
CA LEU A 122 9.94 -25.79 -13.59
C LEU A 122 9.46 -24.70 -14.56
N LYS A 123 10.37 -24.17 -15.40
CA LYS A 123 10.03 -23.19 -16.45
C LYS A 123 9.06 -23.78 -17.49
N VAL A 124 9.26 -25.05 -17.87
CA VAL A 124 8.32 -25.77 -18.76
C VAL A 124 6.96 -25.93 -18.11
N MET A 125 6.90 -26.21 -16.79
CA MET A 125 5.64 -26.29 -16.05
C MET A 125 4.91 -24.94 -16.05
N HIS A 126 5.62 -23.83 -15.87
CA HIS A 126 5.02 -22.50 -15.97
C HIS A 126 4.44 -22.26 -17.37
N ALA A 127 5.22 -22.47 -18.43
CA ALA A 127 4.76 -22.32 -19.81
C ALA A 127 3.60 -23.29 -20.17
N TYR A 128 3.60 -24.50 -19.61
CA TYR A 128 2.52 -25.47 -19.79
C TYR A 128 1.22 -24.98 -19.20
N VAL A 129 1.22 -24.48 -17.96
CA VAL A 129 0.02 -23.93 -17.31
C VAL A 129 -0.44 -22.64 -18.00
N ASP A 130 0.49 -21.75 -18.31
CA ASP A 130 0.19 -20.44 -18.92
C ASP A 130 -0.44 -20.57 -20.33
N SER A 131 -0.23 -21.71 -21.00
CA SER A 131 -0.86 -22.02 -22.29
C SER A 131 -2.36 -22.36 -22.22
N PHE A 132 -2.91 -22.62 -21.04
CA PHE A 132 -4.34 -22.87 -20.86
C PHE A 132 -5.14 -21.55 -20.83
N ASN A 133 -6.27 -21.49 -21.53
CA ASN A 133 -7.18 -20.35 -21.42
C ASN A 133 -8.28 -20.65 -20.39
N PHE A 134 -8.21 -20.00 -19.23
CA PHE A 134 -9.19 -20.09 -18.14
C PHE A 134 -10.19 -18.93 -18.10
N GLN A 135 -10.12 -17.98 -19.03
CA GLN A 135 -10.96 -16.78 -19.02
C GLN A 135 -12.45 -17.14 -19.11
N GLY A 136 -13.24 -16.67 -18.15
CA GLY A 136 -14.70 -16.87 -18.09
C GLY A 136 -15.12 -18.31 -17.79
N LYS A 137 -14.19 -19.20 -17.41
CA LYS A 137 -14.51 -20.57 -16.97
C LYS A 137 -14.71 -20.59 -15.46
N ASP A 138 -15.69 -21.36 -15.01
CA ASP A 138 -15.86 -21.62 -13.59
C ASP A 138 -14.69 -22.47 -13.04
N PHE A 139 -14.38 -22.29 -11.76
CA PHE A 139 -13.26 -22.93 -11.07
C PHE A 139 -13.22 -24.46 -11.21
N VAL A 140 -14.35 -25.16 -11.08
CA VAL A 140 -14.38 -26.63 -11.22
C VAL A 140 -14.14 -27.06 -12.66
N GLU A 141 -14.66 -26.29 -13.62
CA GLU A 141 -14.47 -26.55 -15.05
C GLU A 141 -13.02 -26.30 -15.48
N ALA A 142 -12.39 -25.26 -14.94
CA ALA A 142 -10.98 -24.97 -15.14
C ALA A 142 -10.09 -26.10 -14.59
N ILE A 143 -10.34 -26.58 -13.35
CA ILE A 143 -9.61 -27.72 -12.77
C ILE A 143 -9.80 -28.98 -13.62
N ARG A 144 -11.02 -29.27 -14.07
CA ARG A 144 -11.28 -30.42 -14.96
C ARG A 144 -10.56 -30.30 -16.29
N PHE A 145 -10.54 -29.11 -16.89
CA PHE A 145 -9.86 -28.88 -18.15
C PHE A 145 -8.34 -29.03 -18.00
N PHE A 146 -7.79 -28.53 -16.90
CA PHE A 146 -6.37 -28.63 -16.57
C PHE A 146 -5.92 -30.08 -16.31
N LEU A 147 -6.65 -30.83 -15.48
CA LEU A 147 -6.32 -32.20 -15.09
C LEU A 147 -6.61 -33.26 -16.17
N ARG A 148 -7.12 -32.88 -17.34
CA ARG A 148 -7.23 -33.78 -18.49
C ARG A 148 -5.88 -34.06 -19.13
N GLY A 149 -4.97 -33.08 -19.16
CA GLY A 149 -3.73 -33.17 -19.94
C GLY A 149 -2.68 -34.15 -19.39
N PHE A 150 -2.74 -34.47 -18.10
CA PHE A 150 -1.76 -35.30 -17.40
C PHE A 150 -2.35 -35.90 -16.12
N ARG A 151 -1.63 -36.82 -15.48
CA ARG A 151 -2.01 -37.39 -14.19
C ARG A 151 -1.22 -36.73 -13.06
N LEU A 152 -1.89 -36.39 -11.95
CA LEU A 152 -1.20 -35.80 -10.80
C LEU A 152 -0.12 -36.76 -10.27
N PRO A 153 1.09 -36.24 -9.99
CA PRO A 153 2.17 -37.00 -9.39
C PRO A 153 1.78 -37.60 -8.04
N GLY A 154 2.50 -38.66 -7.66
CA GLY A 154 2.31 -39.27 -6.37
C GLY A 154 2.81 -38.43 -5.19
N GLU A 155 3.90 -37.71 -5.38
CA GLU A 155 4.54 -36.96 -4.31
C GLU A 155 3.79 -35.65 -4.03
N ALA A 156 3.38 -35.45 -2.78
CA ALA A 156 2.58 -34.29 -2.41
C ALA A 156 3.29 -32.94 -2.69
N GLN A 157 4.62 -32.89 -2.62
CA GLN A 157 5.40 -31.70 -3.02
C GLN A 157 5.35 -31.40 -4.53
N LYS A 158 5.18 -32.41 -5.37
CA LYS A 158 5.04 -32.24 -6.83
C LYS A 158 3.64 -31.74 -7.17
N ILE A 159 2.61 -32.29 -6.52
CA ILE A 159 1.23 -31.79 -6.60
C ILE A 159 1.19 -30.31 -6.20
N ASP A 160 1.91 -29.96 -5.13
CA ASP A 160 1.98 -28.59 -4.61
C ASP A 160 2.41 -27.56 -5.63
N ARG A 161 3.53 -27.81 -6.33
CA ARG A 161 4.03 -26.89 -7.37
C ARG A 161 3.05 -26.71 -8.53
N ILE A 162 2.44 -27.81 -8.98
CA ILE A 162 1.50 -27.80 -10.10
C ILE A 162 0.22 -27.03 -9.74
N MET A 163 -0.32 -27.27 -8.55
CA MET A 163 -1.54 -26.61 -8.08
C MET A 163 -1.32 -25.13 -7.75
N GLU A 164 -0.14 -24.77 -7.26
CA GLU A 164 0.24 -23.37 -7.05
C GLU A 164 0.23 -22.58 -8.37
N LYS A 165 0.89 -23.10 -9.41
CA LYS A 165 0.92 -22.43 -10.71
C LYS A 165 -0.46 -22.39 -11.37
N PHE A 166 -1.28 -23.45 -11.20
CA PHE A 166 -2.67 -23.44 -11.65
C PHE A 166 -3.49 -22.31 -11.02
N ALA A 167 -3.39 -22.14 -9.69
CA ALA A 167 -4.14 -21.12 -8.97
C ALA A 167 -3.69 -19.70 -9.34
N GLU A 168 -2.39 -19.47 -9.51
CA GLU A 168 -1.83 -18.21 -10.02
C GLU A 168 -2.46 -17.84 -11.38
N HIS A 169 -2.45 -18.79 -12.33
CA HIS A 169 -2.92 -18.55 -13.69
C HIS A 169 -4.45 -18.42 -13.77
N TYR A 170 -5.18 -19.20 -12.97
CA TYR A 170 -6.64 -19.08 -12.89
C TYR A 170 -7.06 -17.69 -12.38
N TRP A 171 -6.39 -17.18 -11.33
CA TRP A 171 -6.65 -15.86 -10.78
C TRP A 171 -6.33 -14.76 -11.80
N LYS A 172 -5.18 -14.85 -12.48
CA LYS A 172 -4.79 -13.91 -13.56
C LYS A 172 -5.79 -13.87 -14.70
N CYS A 173 -6.36 -15.01 -15.08
CA CYS A 173 -7.38 -15.08 -16.14
C CYS A 173 -8.76 -14.55 -15.69
N ASN A 174 -9.04 -14.52 -14.39
CA ASN A 174 -10.35 -14.19 -13.82
C ASN A 174 -10.23 -13.22 -12.61
N PRO A 175 -9.67 -12.01 -12.80
CA PRO A 175 -9.50 -11.03 -11.73
C PRO A 175 -10.88 -10.65 -11.16
N GLY A 176 -11.07 -10.87 -9.85
CA GLY A 176 -12.35 -10.62 -9.15
C GLY A 176 -13.13 -11.86 -8.73
N SER A 177 -12.72 -13.08 -9.12
CA SER A 177 -13.34 -14.33 -8.61
C SER A 177 -12.95 -14.66 -7.17
N PHE A 178 -11.72 -14.31 -6.77
CA PHE A 178 -11.16 -14.50 -5.43
C PHE A 178 -10.30 -13.30 -5.06
N THR A 179 -10.11 -13.05 -3.76
CA THR A 179 -9.32 -11.90 -3.28
C THR A 179 -7.82 -12.08 -3.54
N SER A 180 -7.32 -13.32 -3.46
CA SER A 180 -5.91 -13.67 -3.64
C SER A 180 -5.74 -15.01 -4.40
N ALA A 181 -4.54 -15.27 -4.95
CA ALA A 181 -4.23 -16.56 -5.56
C ALA A 181 -4.18 -17.70 -4.52
N ASP A 182 -3.82 -17.40 -3.28
CA ASP A 182 -3.84 -18.32 -2.14
C ASP A 182 -5.23 -18.94 -1.94
N THR A 183 -6.28 -18.12 -2.05
CA THR A 183 -7.66 -18.58 -1.92
C THR A 183 -7.99 -19.64 -2.98
N ALA A 184 -7.59 -19.38 -4.24
CA ALA A 184 -7.76 -20.33 -5.34
C ALA A 184 -6.92 -21.60 -5.12
N TYR A 185 -5.71 -21.47 -4.59
CA TYR A 185 -4.81 -22.59 -4.29
C TYR A 185 -5.39 -23.50 -3.18
N VAL A 186 -5.81 -22.92 -2.05
CA VAL A 186 -6.43 -23.67 -0.94
C VAL A 186 -7.71 -24.37 -1.43
N LEU A 187 -8.53 -23.65 -2.19
CA LEU A 187 -9.76 -24.19 -2.75
C LEU A 187 -9.48 -25.34 -3.73
N ALA A 188 -8.45 -25.27 -4.57
CA ALA A 188 -8.07 -26.34 -5.48
C ALA A 188 -7.77 -27.65 -4.74
N TYR A 189 -7.04 -27.57 -3.63
CA TYR A 189 -6.80 -28.72 -2.76
C TYR A 189 -8.08 -29.25 -2.12
N SER A 190 -8.93 -28.36 -1.61
CA SER A 190 -10.24 -28.73 -1.07
C SER A 190 -11.10 -29.46 -2.09
N VAL A 191 -11.07 -29.06 -3.36
CA VAL A 191 -11.79 -29.71 -4.47
C VAL A 191 -11.21 -31.08 -4.80
N ILE A 192 -9.88 -31.22 -4.90
CA ILE A 192 -9.22 -32.52 -5.20
C ILE A 192 -9.51 -33.54 -4.10
N MET A 193 -9.49 -33.08 -2.86
CA MET A 193 -9.78 -33.91 -1.69
C MET A 193 -11.27 -34.28 -1.61
N LEU A 194 -12.18 -33.34 -1.90
CA LEU A 194 -13.61 -33.65 -2.03
C LEU A 194 -13.87 -34.68 -3.13
N ASN A 195 -13.17 -34.58 -4.26
CA ASN A 195 -13.27 -35.56 -5.34
C ASN A 195 -12.83 -36.96 -4.88
N THR A 196 -11.76 -37.03 -4.08
CA THR A 196 -11.28 -38.30 -3.50
C THR A 196 -12.29 -38.85 -2.49
N ASP A 197 -12.82 -38.02 -1.60
CA ASP A 197 -13.82 -38.40 -0.59
C ASP A 197 -15.14 -38.90 -1.22
N ALA A 198 -15.65 -38.16 -2.21
CA ALA A 198 -16.93 -38.45 -2.85
C ALA A 198 -16.91 -39.72 -3.72
N HIS A 199 -15.79 -40.01 -4.39
CA HIS A 199 -15.71 -41.06 -5.42
C HIS A 199 -14.86 -42.28 -5.04
N ASN A 200 -14.11 -42.24 -3.92
CA ASN A 200 -13.32 -43.40 -3.46
C ASN A 200 -14.16 -44.37 -2.61
N ASN A 201 -14.25 -45.63 -3.04
CA ASN A 201 -15.00 -46.70 -2.37
C ASN A 201 -14.46 -47.10 -0.99
N MET A 202 -13.24 -46.70 -0.62
CA MET A 202 -12.64 -46.97 0.70
C MET A 202 -13.11 -46.01 1.80
N VAL A 203 -13.68 -44.85 1.42
CA VAL A 203 -14.21 -43.86 2.37
C VAL A 203 -15.64 -44.26 2.72
N LYS A 204 -15.86 -44.64 3.98
CA LYS A 204 -17.17 -45.10 4.47
C LYS A 204 -18.10 -43.95 4.82
N ASP A 205 -17.57 -42.92 5.46
CA ASP A 205 -18.28 -41.72 5.87
C ASP A 205 -17.87 -40.57 4.95
N LYS A 206 -18.77 -40.20 4.03
CA LYS A 206 -18.51 -39.13 3.05
C LYS A 206 -18.83 -37.76 3.64
N MET A 207 -18.04 -36.76 3.28
CA MET A 207 -18.21 -35.37 3.70
C MET A 207 -19.55 -34.82 3.22
N SER A 208 -20.35 -34.26 4.13
CA SER A 208 -21.59 -33.58 3.75
C SER A 208 -21.33 -32.19 3.16
N LYS A 209 -22.31 -31.62 2.47
CA LYS A 209 -22.25 -30.25 1.93
C LYS A 209 -21.95 -29.21 3.03
N ALA A 210 -22.56 -29.37 4.21
CA ALA A 210 -22.34 -28.48 5.35
C ALA A 210 -20.91 -28.63 5.92
N ASP A 211 -20.38 -29.85 5.94
CA ASP A 211 -19.00 -30.10 6.36
C ASP A 211 -18.00 -29.46 5.39
N PHE A 212 -18.26 -29.54 4.07
CA PHE A 212 -17.42 -28.90 3.06
C PHE A 212 -17.40 -27.38 3.19
N VAL A 213 -18.55 -26.74 3.41
CA VAL A 213 -18.63 -25.29 3.66
C VAL A 213 -17.88 -24.92 4.94
N ARG A 214 -18.07 -25.69 6.03
CA ARG A 214 -17.37 -25.46 7.31
C ARG A 214 -15.84 -25.57 7.16
N ASN A 215 -15.37 -26.54 6.39
CA ASN A 215 -13.94 -26.79 6.17
C ASN A 215 -13.25 -25.68 5.38
N ASN A 216 -14.00 -24.88 4.63
CA ASN A 216 -13.49 -23.76 3.81
C ASN A 216 -13.87 -22.38 4.40
N ARG A 217 -14.17 -22.30 5.70
CA ARG A 217 -14.35 -21.00 6.37
C ARG A 217 -13.02 -20.27 6.54
N GLY A 218 -13.03 -18.96 6.31
CA GLY A 218 -11.88 -18.08 6.47
C GLY A 218 -10.82 -18.18 5.38
N ILE A 219 -11.06 -18.92 4.29
CA ILE A 219 -10.04 -19.19 3.25
C ILE A 219 -9.73 -17.99 2.35
N ASP A 220 -10.57 -16.94 2.38
CA ASP A 220 -10.43 -15.75 1.53
C ASP A 220 -9.83 -14.58 2.33
N ASP A 221 -8.52 -14.65 2.59
CA ASP A 221 -7.77 -13.70 3.42
C ASP A 221 -8.43 -13.44 4.80
N GLY A 222 -8.95 -14.50 5.43
CA GLY A 222 -9.66 -14.45 6.71
C GLY A 222 -11.17 -14.20 6.61
N LYS A 223 -11.72 -14.04 5.39
CA LYS A 223 -13.16 -13.99 5.11
C LYS A 223 -13.69 -15.35 4.61
N ASP A 224 -15.00 -15.53 4.74
CA ASP A 224 -15.71 -16.70 4.21
C ASP A 224 -16.10 -16.45 2.73
N LEU A 225 -15.88 -17.46 1.87
CA LEU A 225 -16.48 -17.45 0.53
C LEU A 225 -18.01 -17.61 0.61
N PRO A 226 -18.77 -17.11 -0.38
CA PRO A 226 -20.23 -17.24 -0.38
C PRO A 226 -20.68 -18.71 -0.23
N GLU A 227 -21.56 -18.98 0.73
CA GLU A 227 -22.03 -20.34 1.03
C GLU A 227 -22.74 -20.99 -0.17
N GLU A 228 -23.49 -20.19 -0.95
CA GLU A 228 -24.13 -20.64 -2.19
C GLU A 228 -23.10 -21.07 -3.25
N TYR A 229 -21.98 -20.35 -3.36
CA TYR A 229 -20.91 -20.67 -4.30
C TYR A 229 -20.23 -21.99 -3.91
N LEU A 230 -19.78 -22.14 -2.67
CA LEU A 230 -19.20 -23.38 -2.15
C LEU A 230 -20.18 -24.57 -2.23
N GLY A 231 -21.46 -24.30 -1.97
CA GLY A 231 -22.50 -25.30 -2.08
C GLY A 231 -22.70 -25.80 -3.52
N SER A 232 -22.74 -24.88 -4.50
CA SER A 232 -22.84 -25.24 -5.92
C SER A 232 -21.59 -25.97 -6.42
N LEU A 233 -20.42 -25.63 -5.88
CA LEU A 233 -19.15 -26.30 -6.16
C LEU A 233 -19.18 -27.75 -5.66
N TYR A 234 -19.65 -27.98 -4.43
CA TYR A 234 -19.81 -29.32 -3.85
C TYR A 234 -20.71 -30.20 -4.71
N ASP A 235 -21.89 -29.70 -5.06
CA ASP A 235 -22.88 -30.46 -5.83
C ASP A 235 -22.33 -30.89 -7.20
N ARG A 236 -21.52 -30.05 -7.85
CA ARG A 236 -20.91 -30.34 -9.16
C ARG A 236 -19.82 -31.41 -9.08
N VAL A 237 -18.96 -31.35 -8.05
CA VAL A 237 -17.87 -32.33 -7.86
C VAL A 237 -18.44 -33.70 -7.48
N VAL A 238 -19.46 -33.74 -6.61
CA VAL A 238 -20.12 -34.99 -6.22
C VAL A 238 -20.92 -35.58 -7.38
N LYS A 239 -21.58 -34.75 -8.19
CA LYS A 239 -22.36 -35.21 -9.35
C LYS A 239 -21.49 -35.78 -10.47
N ASP A 240 -20.33 -35.17 -10.74
CA ASP A 240 -19.48 -35.54 -11.87
C ASP A 240 -18.00 -35.58 -11.44
N GLU A 241 -17.42 -36.78 -11.50
CA GLU A 241 -16.05 -37.07 -11.06
C GLU A 241 -15.01 -36.34 -11.94
N ILE A 242 -14.00 -35.76 -11.30
CA ILE A 242 -12.83 -35.20 -11.98
C ILE A 242 -11.96 -36.35 -12.48
N LYS A 243 -12.19 -36.76 -13.73
CA LYS A 243 -11.41 -37.83 -14.40
C LYS A 243 -10.08 -37.30 -14.93
N MET A 244 -8.98 -37.92 -14.51
CA MET A 244 -7.65 -37.75 -15.11
C MET A 244 -7.51 -38.76 -16.26
N ASN A 245 -6.93 -38.36 -17.41
CA ASN A 245 -6.90 -39.19 -18.62
C ASN A 245 -6.38 -40.62 -18.35
N SER A 246 -7.19 -41.62 -18.69
CA SER A 246 -6.84 -43.04 -18.70
C SER A 246 -6.44 -43.45 -20.10
N ASP A 247 -5.16 -43.76 -20.33
CA ASP A 247 -4.79 -44.48 -21.55
C ASP A 247 -5.40 -45.88 -21.50
N THR A 248 -6.37 -46.08 -22.39
CA THR A 248 -6.91 -47.36 -22.81
C THR A 248 -5.74 -48.19 -23.34
N LEU A 249 -5.14 -49.08 -22.52
CA LEU A 249 -4.37 -50.30 -22.90
C LEU A 249 -3.55 -50.88 -21.72
N ALA A 250 -4.17 -51.08 -20.55
CA ALA A 250 -3.63 -51.98 -19.53
C ALA A 250 -4.74 -52.92 -19.03
N PRO A 251 -4.54 -54.26 -19.05
CA PRO A 251 -5.53 -55.19 -18.50
C PRO A 251 -5.70 -54.91 -17.02
N GLN A 252 -6.96 -54.80 -16.58
CA GLN A 252 -7.32 -54.68 -15.18
C GLN A 252 -6.78 -55.86 -14.36
N SER A 253 -5.63 -55.66 -13.71
CA SER A 253 -5.30 -56.42 -12.52
C SER A 253 -5.84 -55.62 -11.32
N LYS A 254 -6.66 -56.29 -10.52
CA LYS A 254 -7.24 -55.78 -9.28
C LYS A 254 -6.12 -55.37 -8.30
N GLN A 255 -5.70 -54.11 -8.32
CA GLN A 255 -4.96 -53.46 -7.22
C GLN A 255 -5.36 -51.97 -7.17
N VAL A 256 -6.50 -51.70 -6.55
CA VAL A 256 -6.97 -50.34 -6.21
C VAL A 256 -6.22 -49.77 -4.97
N ASN A 257 -5.30 -50.54 -4.38
CA ASN A 257 -4.51 -50.15 -3.19
C ASN A 257 -3.39 -49.13 -3.48
N GLY A 258 -3.27 -48.66 -4.73
CA GLY A 258 -2.20 -47.75 -5.16
C GLY A 258 -2.51 -46.28 -4.92
N LEU A 259 -3.69 -45.77 -5.27
CA LEU A 259 -3.92 -44.33 -5.46
C LEU A 259 -3.74 -43.47 -4.18
N ASN A 260 -4.18 -43.94 -3.02
CA ASN A 260 -4.06 -43.18 -1.75
C ASN A 260 -2.62 -43.16 -1.21
N LYS A 261 -1.88 -44.26 -1.40
CA LYS A 261 -0.46 -44.40 -1.04
C LYS A 261 0.46 -43.77 -2.08
N LEU A 262 0.02 -43.74 -3.35
CA LEU A 262 0.75 -43.16 -4.46
C LEU A 262 0.68 -41.64 -4.38
N LEU A 263 -0.50 -41.02 -4.19
CA LEU A 263 -0.72 -39.56 -4.15
C LEU A 263 -0.30 -38.86 -2.84
N GLY A 264 0.25 -39.58 -1.86
CA GLY A 264 0.59 -39.03 -0.54
C GLY A 264 -0.62 -38.44 0.22
N LEU A 265 -1.83 -38.67 -0.29
CA LEU A 265 -3.09 -38.12 0.20
C LEU A 265 -3.50 -38.75 1.53
N ASP A 266 -2.93 -39.85 1.99
CA ASP A 266 -3.19 -40.35 3.37
C ASP A 266 -2.82 -39.29 4.44
N SER A 267 -1.81 -38.46 4.15
CA SER A 267 -1.40 -37.32 5.00
C SER A 267 -2.39 -36.14 4.95
N ILE A 268 -3.18 -36.04 3.86
CA ILE A 268 -4.13 -34.97 3.54
C ILE A 268 -5.58 -35.40 3.85
N LEU A 269 -5.92 -36.69 3.75
CA LEU A 269 -7.17 -37.27 4.22
C LEU A 269 -7.23 -37.26 5.75
N ASN A 270 -6.10 -37.51 6.42
CA ASN A 270 -5.96 -37.22 7.85
C ASN A 270 -5.99 -35.71 8.16
N LEU A 271 -5.75 -34.83 7.18
CA LEU A 271 -5.84 -33.37 7.35
C LEU A 271 -7.30 -32.89 7.39
N VAL A 272 -8.28 -33.68 6.93
CA VAL A 272 -9.69 -33.25 6.83
C VAL A 272 -10.69 -34.18 7.51
N SER A 273 -10.22 -35.26 8.12
CA SER A 273 -10.95 -35.90 9.22
C SER A 273 -10.89 -35.03 10.50
N TRP A 274 -11.33 -33.76 10.44
CA TRP A 274 -11.45 -32.91 11.64
C TRP A 274 -12.67 -33.32 12.46
N MET A 275 -12.35 -33.77 13.67
CA MET A 275 -13.07 -33.52 14.91
C MET A 275 -14.51 -34.02 14.99
N GLN A 276 -14.60 -35.22 15.54
CA GLN A 276 -15.50 -35.47 16.65
C GLN A 276 -14.69 -36.01 17.84
N PRO A 277 -14.57 -35.30 18.97
CA PRO A 277 -14.66 -35.92 20.28
C PRO A 277 -16.14 -35.93 20.68
N ASP A 278 -17.04 -36.42 19.82
CA ASP A 278 -18.36 -36.81 20.28
C ASP A 278 -18.16 -38.13 21.01
N GLU A 279 -18.14 -38.06 22.33
CA GLU A 279 -18.65 -39.10 23.22
C GLU A 279 -20.10 -39.43 22.84
N LYS A 280 -20.31 -40.08 21.69
CA LYS A 280 -21.56 -40.78 21.41
C LYS A 280 -21.29 -42.26 21.61
N ALA A 281 -21.64 -42.70 22.81
CA ALA A 281 -21.75 -44.10 23.19
C ALA A 281 -22.55 -44.85 22.12
N HIS A 282 -21.87 -45.60 21.26
CA HIS A 282 -22.52 -46.43 20.25
C HIS A 282 -23.17 -47.62 20.96
N GLY A 283 -24.49 -47.54 21.11
CA GLY A 283 -25.35 -48.56 21.73
C GLY A 283 -25.38 -49.93 21.03
N ALA A 284 -24.68 -50.09 19.90
CA ALA A 284 -24.57 -51.37 19.19
C ALA A 284 -23.67 -52.40 19.91
N ASN A 285 -22.79 -51.96 20.82
CA ASN A 285 -21.84 -52.86 21.49
C ASN A 285 -22.42 -53.67 22.66
N ARG A 286 -23.57 -53.28 23.24
CA ARG A 286 -24.12 -54.00 24.41
C ARG A 286 -24.58 -55.43 24.09
N VAL A 287 -25.03 -55.68 22.86
CA VAL A 287 -25.52 -57.01 22.47
C VAL A 287 -24.35 -57.96 22.21
N LEU A 288 -23.32 -57.50 21.50
CA LEU A 288 -22.11 -58.30 21.26
C LEU A 288 -21.32 -58.56 22.55
N ILE A 289 -21.23 -57.57 23.44
CA ILE A 289 -20.61 -57.72 24.76
C ILE A 289 -21.40 -58.72 25.60
N ARG A 290 -22.75 -58.64 25.60
CA ARG A 290 -23.60 -59.62 26.31
C ARG A 290 -23.44 -61.02 25.74
N ASP A 291 -23.44 -61.21 24.43
CA ASP A 291 -23.25 -62.52 23.80
C ASP A 291 -21.87 -63.12 24.11
N ILE A 292 -20.81 -62.32 24.09
CA ILE A 292 -19.46 -62.78 24.46
C ILE A 292 -19.43 -63.13 25.95
N GLN A 293 -20.01 -62.30 26.82
CA GLN A 293 -20.01 -62.51 28.27
C GLN A 293 -20.87 -63.71 28.69
N GLU A 294 -21.99 -63.97 27.99
CA GLU A 294 -22.82 -65.17 28.11
C GLU A 294 -22.07 -66.42 27.61
N GLN A 295 -21.31 -66.32 26.51
CA GLN A 295 -20.46 -67.42 26.03
C GLN A 295 -19.31 -67.76 26.99
N PHE A 296 -18.73 -66.76 27.66
CA PHE A 296 -17.71 -66.96 28.69
C PHE A 296 -18.30 -67.57 29.97
N GLN A 297 -19.49 -67.12 30.40
CA GLN A 297 -20.19 -67.72 31.54
C GLN A 297 -20.62 -69.17 31.27
N ALA A 298 -21.08 -69.48 30.06
CA ALA A 298 -21.47 -70.84 29.66
C ALA A 298 -20.29 -71.82 29.51
N LYS A 299 -19.05 -71.33 29.41
CA LYS A 299 -17.83 -72.17 29.25
C LYS A 299 -16.94 -72.22 30.49
N SER A 300 -17.25 -71.43 31.53
CA SER A 300 -16.48 -71.39 32.79
C SER A 300 -16.55 -72.70 33.61
N GLU A 301 -17.40 -73.65 33.25
CA GLU A 301 -17.50 -74.95 33.94
C GLU A 301 -16.52 -76.02 33.41
N LYS A 302 -15.73 -75.74 32.36
CA LYS A 302 -14.74 -76.69 31.84
C LYS A 302 -13.33 -76.10 31.91
N SER A 303 -12.55 -76.65 32.83
CA SER A 303 -11.14 -76.36 33.07
C SER A 303 -10.26 -76.66 31.85
N GLU A 304 -10.15 -75.71 30.93
CA GLU A 304 -9.00 -75.57 30.03
C GLU A 304 -8.93 -74.10 29.60
N SER A 305 -7.82 -73.43 29.91
CA SER A 305 -7.60 -72.02 29.58
C SER A 305 -7.40 -71.86 28.07
N ALA A 306 -8.50 -71.81 27.32
CA ALA A 306 -8.48 -71.53 25.88
C ALA A 306 -8.18 -70.04 25.65
N TYR A 307 -7.01 -69.74 25.07
CA TYR A 307 -6.68 -68.39 24.61
C TYR A 307 -7.43 -68.10 23.31
N HIS A 308 -8.30 -67.09 23.33
CA HIS A 308 -9.00 -66.62 22.14
C HIS A 308 -8.30 -65.37 21.59
N SER A 309 -7.79 -65.45 20.35
CA SER A 309 -7.25 -64.29 19.64
C SER A 309 -8.40 -63.47 19.07
N VAL A 310 -8.52 -62.20 19.51
CA VAL A 310 -9.52 -61.26 19.03
C VAL A 310 -8.84 -60.23 18.13
N THR A 311 -9.31 -60.10 16.90
CA THR A 311 -8.79 -59.15 15.90
C THR A 311 -9.60 -57.86 15.78
N ASP A 312 -10.74 -57.76 16.48
CA ASP A 312 -11.60 -56.58 16.46
C ASP A 312 -11.06 -55.48 17.40
N VAL A 313 -10.72 -54.32 16.82
CA VAL A 313 -10.20 -53.13 17.53
C VAL A 313 -11.18 -52.63 18.58
N SER A 314 -12.48 -52.79 18.35
CA SER A 314 -13.55 -52.35 19.25
C SER A 314 -13.49 -53.08 20.58
N ILE A 315 -13.31 -54.41 20.53
CA ILE A 315 -13.23 -55.27 21.71
C ILE A 315 -11.90 -55.03 22.44
N LEU A 316 -10.81 -54.83 21.68
CA LEU A 316 -9.50 -54.55 22.24
C LEU A 316 -9.48 -53.23 23.04
N ARG A 317 -10.21 -52.19 22.57
CA ARG A 317 -10.40 -50.94 23.31
C ARG A 317 -11.09 -51.17 24.66
N PHE A 318 -12.17 -51.95 24.72
CA PHE A 318 -12.84 -52.26 25.99
C PHE A 318 -11.98 -53.08 26.96
N ILE A 319 -11.22 -54.07 26.45
CA ILE A 319 -10.27 -54.83 27.26
C ILE A 319 -9.25 -53.87 27.89
N LEU A 320 -8.75 -52.91 27.11
CA LEU A 320 -7.78 -51.94 27.58
C LEU A 320 -8.38 -50.93 28.55
N GLU A 321 -9.61 -50.46 28.33
CA GLU A 321 -10.34 -49.54 29.23
C GLU A 321 -10.51 -50.10 30.65
N VAL A 322 -10.60 -51.42 30.81
CA VAL A 322 -10.67 -52.07 32.14
C VAL A 322 -9.28 -52.43 32.69
N SER A 323 -8.34 -52.84 31.83
CA SER A 323 -7.05 -53.39 32.27
C SER A 323 -5.94 -52.34 32.43
N TRP A 324 -6.05 -51.14 31.86
CA TRP A 324 -4.97 -50.14 31.88
C TRP A 324 -4.58 -49.70 33.30
N GLY A 325 -5.52 -49.52 34.22
CA GLY A 325 -5.26 -49.10 35.60
C GLY A 325 -4.44 -50.13 36.39
N PRO A 326 -4.88 -51.40 36.45
CA PRO A 326 -4.09 -52.49 37.04
C PRO A 326 -2.73 -52.68 36.37
N MET A 327 -2.63 -52.57 35.04
CA MET A 327 -1.35 -52.63 34.32
C MET A 327 -0.42 -51.49 34.74
N LEU A 328 -0.93 -50.27 34.78
CA LEU A 328 -0.18 -49.09 35.20
C LEU A 328 0.35 -49.24 36.62
N ALA A 329 -0.49 -49.72 37.54
CA ALA A 329 -0.11 -49.99 38.93
C ALA A 329 0.97 -51.09 39.00
N ALA A 330 0.79 -52.21 38.29
CA ALA A 330 1.75 -53.30 38.27
C ALA A 330 3.12 -52.87 37.76
N PHE A 331 3.17 -52.14 36.64
CA PHE A 331 4.42 -51.64 36.08
C PHE A 331 5.06 -50.58 36.99
N SER A 332 4.26 -49.64 37.52
CA SER A 332 4.77 -48.55 38.36
C SER A 332 5.35 -49.07 39.68
N VAL A 333 4.62 -49.93 40.39
CA VAL A 333 5.04 -50.47 41.69
C VAL A 333 6.27 -51.37 41.53
N THR A 334 6.29 -52.21 40.50
CA THR A 334 7.43 -53.11 40.25
C THR A 334 8.68 -52.33 39.85
N LEU A 335 8.54 -51.27 39.04
CA LEU A 335 9.67 -50.41 38.64
C LEU A 335 10.22 -49.57 39.81
N ASP A 336 9.36 -49.16 40.73
CA ASP A 336 9.77 -48.42 41.92
C ASP A 336 10.52 -49.32 42.93
N GLN A 337 9.94 -50.47 43.26
CA GLN A 337 10.43 -51.39 44.30
C GLN A 337 11.58 -52.31 43.86
N SER A 338 11.70 -52.61 42.56
CA SER A 338 12.73 -53.51 42.06
C SER A 338 14.00 -52.76 41.64
N ASP A 339 15.15 -53.35 41.95
CA ASP A 339 16.46 -52.99 41.38
C ASP A 339 16.98 -54.10 40.42
N ASP A 340 16.17 -55.14 40.15
CA ASP A 340 16.51 -56.17 39.17
C ASP A 340 16.42 -55.65 37.74
N ARG A 341 17.45 -55.95 36.95
CA ARG A 341 17.62 -55.47 35.57
C ARG A 341 16.61 -56.09 34.62
N LEU A 342 16.27 -57.36 34.81
CA LEU A 342 15.27 -58.05 33.98
C LEU A 342 13.86 -57.55 34.29
N ALA A 343 13.48 -57.45 35.57
CA ALA A 343 12.21 -56.87 35.98
C ALA A 343 12.04 -55.42 35.48
N THR A 344 13.08 -54.59 35.59
CA THR A 344 13.11 -53.22 35.06
C THR A 344 12.87 -53.19 33.56
N SER A 345 13.61 -54.00 32.79
CA SER A 345 13.49 -54.06 31.33
C SER A 345 12.09 -54.50 30.90
N LEU A 346 11.50 -55.51 31.54
CA LEU A 346 10.14 -55.99 31.25
C LEU A 346 9.08 -54.94 31.59
N CYS A 347 9.22 -54.22 32.71
CA CYS A 347 8.29 -53.14 33.08
C CYS A 347 8.35 -51.99 32.08
N LEU A 348 9.55 -51.55 31.69
CA LEU A 348 9.73 -50.49 30.69
C LEU A 348 9.18 -50.91 29.31
N GLN A 349 9.37 -52.17 28.92
CA GLN A 349 8.79 -52.72 27.70
C GLN A 349 7.25 -52.79 27.79
N GLY A 350 6.72 -53.16 28.96
CA GLY A 350 5.28 -53.15 29.25
C GLY A 350 4.67 -51.76 29.13
N PHE A 351 5.32 -50.74 29.71
CA PHE A 351 4.92 -49.36 29.52
C PHE A 351 5.00 -48.91 28.05
N ARG A 352 6.08 -49.26 27.33
CA ARG A 352 6.24 -48.91 25.91
C ARG A 352 5.09 -49.47 25.07
N TYR A 353 4.75 -50.74 25.25
CA TYR A 353 3.63 -51.36 24.53
C TYR A 353 2.27 -50.79 24.97
N ALA A 354 2.07 -50.50 26.25
CA ALA A 354 0.84 -49.86 26.71
C ALA A 354 0.66 -48.47 26.08
N VAL A 355 1.73 -47.67 25.97
CA VAL A 355 1.71 -46.36 25.28
C VAL A 355 1.42 -46.55 23.79
N HIS A 356 2.09 -47.49 23.11
CA HIS A 356 1.84 -47.78 21.70
C HIS A 356 0.37 -48.11 21.42
N VAL A 357 -0.21 -49.05 22.19
CA VAL A 357 -1.59 -49.49 21.98
C VAL A 357 -2.59 -48.37 22.31
N THR A 358 -2.41 -47.66 23.42
CA THR A 358 -3.30 -46.54 23.79
C THR A 358 -3.18 -45.37 22.80
N ALA A 359 -2.00 -45.11 22.24
CA ALA A 359 -1.77 -44.08 21.23
C ALA A 359 -2.45 -44.43 19.90
N VAL A 360 -2.23 -45.64 19.38
CA VAL A 360 -2.84 -46.11 18.12
C VAL A 360 -4.37 -46.16 18.20
N MET A 361 -4.94 -46.43 19.38
CA MET A 361 -6.41 -46.46 19.61
C MET A 361 -7.03 -45.08 19.89
N GLY A 362 -6.23 -44.02 19.96
CA GLY A 362 -6.72 -42.67 20.27
C GLY A 362 -7.24 -42.50 21.70
N MET A 363 -6.79 -43.32 22.65
CA MET A 363 -7.18 -43.28 24.06
C MET A 363 -6.35 -42.24 24.82
N GLN A 364 -6.70 -40.96 24.66
CA GLN A 364 -5.89 -39.82 25.11
C GLN A 364 -5.56 -39.85 26.62
N THR A 365 -6.57 -40.02 27.48
CA THR A 365 -6.38 -40.01 28.95
C THR A 365 -5.46 -41.13 29.42
N GLN A 366 -5.64 -42.34 28.88
CA GLN A 366 -4.85 -43.52 29.27
C GLN A 366 -3.41 -43.40 28.76
N ARG A 367 -3.23 -42.96 27.51
CA ARG A 367 -1.91 -42.68 26.93
C ARG A 367 -1.15 -41.65 27.78
N ASP A 368 -1.78 -40.52 28.07
CA ASP A 368 -1.16 -39.44 28.84
C ASP A 368 -0.80 -39.91 30.27
N ALA A 369 -1.62 -40.78 30.88
CA ALA A 369 -1.32 -41.38 32.19
C ALA A 369 -0.07 -42.28 32.16
N PHE A 370 0.05 -43.17 31.15
CA PHE A 370 1.25 -44.00 31.00
C PHE A 370 2.50 -43.18 30.69
N VAL A 371 2.41 -42.19 29.79
CA VAL A 371 3.54 -41.31 29.45
C VAL A 371 3.96 -40.46 30.65
N THR A 372 3.01 -39.87 31.38
CA THR A 372 3.30 -39.08 32.61
C THR A 372 3.97 -39.94 33.68
N SER A 373 3.55 -41.20 33.82
CA SER A 373 4.13 -42.12 34.78
C SER A 373 5.56 -42.50 34.38
N MET A 374 5.80 -42.78 33.10
CA MET A 374 7.16 -43.00 32.59
C MET A 374 8.05 -41.76 32.78
N ALA A 375 7.52 -40.55 32.53
CA ALA A 375 8.21 -39.30 32.77
C ALA A 375 8.63 -39.13 34.25
N LYS A 376 7.78 -39.54 35.21
CA LYS A 376 8.15 -39.54 36.64
C LYS A 376 9.29 -40.51 36.94
N PHE A 377 9.27 -41.71 36.36
CA PHE A 377 10.33 -42.72 36.56
C PHE A 377 11.68 -42.35 35.95
N THR A 378 11.79 -41.28 35.15
CA THR A 378 13.10 -40.72 34.77
C THR A 378 13.84 -40.06 35.94
N ASN A 379 13.14 -39.72 37.03
CA ASN A 379 13.68 -39.09 38.26
C ASN A 379 14.57 -37.85 38.01
N LEU A 380 14.31 -37.09 36.94
CA LEU A 380 15.10 -35.90 36.54
C LEU A 380 14.95 -34.70 37.52
N HIS A 381 14.02 -34.80 38.47
CA HIS A 381 13.80 -33.84 39.54
C HIS A 381 14.77 -34.04 40.71
N CYS A 382 15.24 -35.27 40.94
CA CYS A 382 16.21 -35.64 41.98
C CYS A 382 17.41 -36.38 41.37
N ALA A 383 18.20 -35.68 40.56
CA ALA A 383 19.33 -36.26 39.82
C ALA A 383 20.41 -36.90 40.72
N ALA A 384 20.48 -36.52 42.01
CA ALA A 384 21.39 -37.13 42.98
C ALA A 384 21.05 -38.59 43.32
N ASP A 385 19.78 -38.99 43.17
CA ASP A 385 19.27 -40.34 43.51
C ASP A 385 19.03 -41.21 42.26
N MET A 386 19.47 -40.74 41.09
CA MET A 386 19.27 -41.42 39.82
C MET A 386 20.10 -42.71 39.74
N LYS A 387 19.48 -43.79 39.25
CA LYS A 387 20.10 -45.10 39.00
C LYS A 387 20.03 -45.46 37.52
N GLN A 388 20.67 -46.57 37.13
CA GLN A 388 20.62 -47.09 35.75
C GLN A 388 19.19 -47.30 35.22
N LYS A 389 18.25 -47.75 36.08
CA LYS A 389 16.83 -47.92 35.69
C LYS A 389 16.16 -46.64 35.20
N ASN A 390 16.59 -45.48 35.71
CA ASN A 390 16.08 -44.17 35.29
C ASN A 390 16.63 -43.76 33.92
N VAL A 391 17.90 -44.10 33.62
CA VAL A 391 18.51 -43.90 32.29
C VAL A 391 17.82 -44.80 31.26
N ASP A 392 17.54 -46.05 31.63
CA ASP A 392 16.80 -46.99 30.77
C ASP A 392 15.36 -46.49 30.52
N ALA A 393 14.73 -45.84 31.51
CA ALA A 393 13.44 -45.16 31.34
C ALA A 393 13.52 -43.97 30.37
N VAL A 394 14.59 -43.18 30.40
CA VAL A 394 14.82 -42.09 29.43
C VAL A 394 14.95 -42.65 28.01
N LYS A 395 15.71 -43.73 27.82
CA LYS A 395 15.82 -44.41 26.50
C LYS A 395 14.47 -44.94 26.02
N ALA A 396 13.64 -45.46 26.93
CA ALA A 396 12.28 -45.87 26.60
C ALA A 396 11.41 -44.70 26.14
N ILE A 397 11.49 -43.53 26.79
CA ILE A 397 10.78 -42.30 26.36
C ILE A 397 11.23 -41.84 24.96
N ILE A 398 12.54 -41.81 24.69
CA ILE A 398 13.07 -41.43 23.37
C ILE A 398 12.57 -42.41 22.30
N THR A 399 12.55 -43.71 22.63
CA THR A 399 12.05 -44.74 21.71
C THR A 399 10.56 -44.57 21.42
N ILE A 400 9.74 -44.29 22.43
CA ILE A 400 8.30 -43.97 22.27
C ILE A 400 8.12 -42.74 21.37
N ALA A 401 8.93 -41.68 21.56
CA ALA A 401 8.86 -40.47 20.74
C ALA A 401 9.12 -40.77 19.25
N ILE A 402 10.00 -41.72 18.93
CA ILE A 402 10.36 -42.11 17.57
C ILE A 402 9.34 -43.08 16.95
N GLU A 403 8.93 -44.11 17.70
CA GLU A 403 8.01 -45.15 17.22
C GLU A 403 6.56 -44.65 17.11
N ASP A 404 6.09 -43.90 18.12
CA ASP A 404 4.67 -43.50 18.27
C ASP A 404 4.39 -42.04 17.96
N GLY A 405 5.38 -41.28 17.47
CA GLY A 405 5.33 -39.83 17.32
C GLY A 405 4.07 -39.26 16.65
N ASN A 406 3.49 -40.00 15.70
CA ASN A 406 2.26 -39.62 14.98
C ASN A 406 0.98 -39.61 15.84
N HIS A 407 0.97 -40.30 16.98
CA HIS A 407 -0.23 -40.55 17.79
C HIS A 407 -0.14 -40.01 19.22
N LEU A 408 0.98 -39.37 19.58
CA LEU A 408 1.24 -38.86 20.94
C LEU A 408 0.44 -37.60 21.29
N GLN A 409 0.11 -36.74 20.32
CA GLN A 409 -0.69 -35.54 20.55
C GLN A 409 -0.18 -34.73 21.76
N GLY A 410 -1.04 -34.40 22.74
CA GLY A 410 -0.66 -33.65 23.95
C GLY A 410 0.43 -34.31 24.81
N SER A 411 0.64 -35.63 24.71
CA SER A 411 1.73 -36.33 25.42
C SER A 411 3.13 -35.82 25.05
N TRP A 412 3.29 -35.16 23.89
CA TRP A 412 4.55 -34.54 23.48
C TRP A 412 5.09 -33.54 24.51
N GLU A 413 4.20 -32.87 25.26
CA GLU A 413 4.60 -31.91 26.30
C GLU A 413 5.44 -32.57 27.39
N HIS A 414 5.00 -33.73 27.89
CA HIS A 414 5.71 -34.47 28.95
C HIS A 414 7.07 -34.98 28.45
N ILE A 415 7.11 -35.48 27.21
CA ILE A 415 8.33 -36.00 26.59
C ILE A 415 9.36 -34.87 26.39
N LEU A 416 8.95 -33.76 25.78
CA LEU A 416 9.82 -32.62 25.50
C LEU A 416 10.30 -31.95 26.80
N THR A 417 9.47 -31.93 27.85
CA THR A 417 9.88 -31.46 29.18
C THR A 417 11.00 -32.34 29.77
N CYS A 418 10.91 -33.67 29.62
CA CYS A 418 11.99 -34.57 30.02
C CYS A 418 13.27 -34.30 29.23
N LEU A 419 13.19 -34.12 27.91
CA LEU A 419 14.36 -33.85 27.06
C LEU A 419 15.04 -32.52 27.42
N SER A 420 14.26 -31.45 27.62
CA SER A 420 14.76 -30.15 28.12
C SER A 420 15.48 -30.28 29.46
N ARG A 421 14.94 -31.11 30.36
CA ARG A 421 15.52 -31.29 31.70
C ARG A 421 16.82 -32.08 31.67
N ILE A 422 16.93 -33.08 30.79
CA ILE A 422 18.16 -33.87 30.61
C ILE A 422 19.30 -32.95 30.19
N GLU A 423 19.08 -32.12 29.18
CA GLU A 423 20.10 -31.19 28.68
C GLU A 423 20.57 -30.23 29.78
N HIS A 424 19.64 -29.69 30.56
CA HIS A 424 19.98 -28.80 31.67
C HIS A 424 20.83 -29.48 32.75
N LEU A 425 20.58 -30.77 33.01
CA LEU A 425 21.40 -31.54 33.94
C LEU A 425 22.82 -31.78 33.36
N GLN A 426 22.94 -32.02 32.06
CA GLN A 426 24.25 -32.19 31.39
C GLN A 426 25.07 -30.88 31.42
N LEU A 427 24.45 -29.74 31.10
CA LEU A 427 25.12 -28.43 31.17
C LEU A 427 25.64 -28.09 32.58
N LEU A 428 24.88 -28.45 33.62
CA LEU A 428 25.31 -28.27 35.02
C LEU A 428 26.51 -29.17 35.38
N GLY A 429 26.70 -30.30 34.70
CA GLY A 429 27.83 -31.22 34.88
C GLY A 429 29.13 -30.74 34.25
N GLU A 430 29.03 -30.04 33.13
CA GLU A 430 30.19 -29.51 32.38
C GLU A 430 30.80 -28.25 33.02
N GLY A 431 30.10 -27.61 33.96
CA GLY A 431 30.60 -26.44 34.71
C GLY A 431 30.59 -25.13 33.91
N SER A 432 29.91 -25.13 32.77
CA SER A 432 29.68 -23.95 31.93
C SER A 432 28.52 -23.15 32.52
N SER A 433 28.77 -21.94 33.03
CA SER A 433 27.67 -21.00 33.27
C SER A 433 27.04 -20.62 31.92
N PRO A 434 25.70 -20.53 31.80
CA PRO A 434 25.04 -20.13 30.56
C PRO A 434 25.37 -18.68 30.12
N ALA A 435 26.06 -17.89 30.96
CA ALA A 435 26.46 -16.53 30.67
C ALA A 435 27.58 -16.39 29.60
N ASP A 436 28.41 -17.42 29.38
CA ASP A 436 29.54 -17.36 28.44
C ASP A 436 29.18 -17.82 27.02
N THR A 437 27.94 -18.25 26.79
CA THR A 437 27.41 -18.58 25.47
C THR A 437 26.87 -17.33 24.78
N ARG A 438 27.62 -16.22 24.81
CA ARG A 438 27.41 -15.09 23.88
C ARG A 438 27.85 -15.52 22.48
N TYR A 439 27.00 -16.23 21.76
CA TYR A 439 27.18 -16.45 20.32
C TYR A 439 26.77 -15.19 19.55
N ILE A 440 27.78 -14.39 19.20
CA ILE A 440 27.78 -13.64 17.94
C ILE A 440 28.38 -14.61 16.90
N PRO A 441 27.67 -15.02 15.84
CA PRO A 441 28.32 -15.71 14.74
C PRO A 441 28.99 -14.66 13.85
N THR A 442 30.27 -14.35 14.10
CA THR A 442 31.11 -13.69 13.10
C THR A 442 31.53 -14.70 12.04
N THR A 443 31.43 -14.23 10.80
CA THR A 443 31.77 -14.89 9.54
C THR A 443 33.11 -15.61 9.54
N LYS A 444 33.11 -16.77 8.87
CA LYS A 444 34.24 -17.67 8.55
C LYS A 444 35.58 -16.96 8.30
N ALA A 445 36.62 -17.42 8.98
CA ALA A 445 37.99 -17.42 8.46
C ALA A 445 38.56 -18.83 8.64
N GLU A 446 38.84 -19.49 7.53
CA GLU A 446 39.62 -20.72 7.46
C GLU A 446 41.06 -20.43 7.93
N VAL A 447 41.66 -21.36 8.68
CA VAL A 447 43.02 -21.90 8.51
C VAL A 447 43.38 -22.79 9.73
N ASP A 448 43.98 -23.94 9.40
CA ASP A 448 44.74 -24.89 10.21
C ASP A 448 44.03 -25.98 11.04
N GLU A 449 43.87 -27.13 10.39
CA GLU A 449 44.05 -28.44 11.02
C GLU A 449 45.52 -28.61 11.51
N LYS A 450 45.70 -28.90 12.81
CA LYS A 450 46.57 -30.01 13.29
C LYS A 450 46.58 -30.15 14.82
N LYS A 451 46.25 -31.38 15.26
CA LYS A 451 46.72 -32.12 16.45
C LYS A 451 46.50 -31.51 17.85
N ALA A 452 45.65 -32.18 18.63
CA ALA A 452 46.03 -32.74 19.93
C ALA A 452 45.04 -33.83 20.39
N LEU A 453 45.55 -35.06 20.56
CA LEU A 453 44.98 -36.02 21.51
C LEU A 453 45.12 -35.44 22.92
N GLY A 454 44.06 -35.48 23.73
CA GLY A 454 44.16 -35.21 25.16
C GLY A 454 42.84 -34.85 25.83
N PHE A 455 42.30 -35.78 26.62
CA PHE A 455 41.23 -35.55 27.60
C PHE A 455 41.52 -34.33 28.49
N PRO A 456 40.56 -33.41 28.73
CA PRO A 456 40.67 -32.45 29.83
C PRO A 456 39.86 -32.91 31.05
N HIS A 457 40.58 -33.02 32.17
CA HIS A 457 40.09 -33.37 33.49
C HIS A 457 39.06 -32.38 34.07
N LEU A 458 37.93 -32.93 34.56
CA LEU A 458 37.06 -32.38 35.59
C LEU A 458 37.88 -31.99 36.85
N LYS A 459 38.15 -30.69 37.06
CA LYS A 459 38.55 -30.13 38.37
C LYS A 459 38.52 -28.60 38.34
N LYS A 460 37.34 -27.99 38.53
CA LYS A 460 37.22 -26.62 39.07
C LYS A 460 36.24 -26.62 40.24
N ARG A 461 36.81 -26.51 41.45
CA ARG A 461 36.15 -26.57 42.77
C ARG A 461 35.10 -25.47 43.01
N GLY A 462 35.04 -24.45 42.14
CA GLY A 462 34.12 -23.31 42.24
C GLY A 462 32.72 -23.53 41.66
N ALA A 463 32.53 -24.46 40.72
CA ALA A 463 31.22 -24.69 40.10
C ALA A 463 30.21 -25.44 41.01
N LEU A 464 30.72 -26.22 41.97
CA LEU A 464 29.94 -27.04 42.89
C LEU A 464 29.28 -26.26 44.03
N GLN A 465 29.58 -24.97 44.17
CA GLN A 465 28.96 -24.07 45.17
C GLN A 465 27.84 -23.20 44.57
N ASN A 466 27.52 -23.37 43.29
CA ASN A 466 26.46 -22.60 42.63
C ASN A 466 25.09 -22.89 43.30
N PRO A 467 24.32 -21.86 43.72
CA PRO A 467 22.99 -22.03 44.32
C PRO A 467 22.04 -22.92 43.51
N SER A 468 22.16 -22.91 42.18
CA SER A 468 21.38 -23.73 41.25
C SER A 468 21.72 -25.23 41.32
N VAL A 469 23.01 -25.58 41.31
CA VAL A 469 23.49 -26.96 41.51
C VAL A 469 23.03 -27.47 42.88
N MET A 470 23.13 -26.63 43.91
CA MET A 470 22.67 -26.98 45.25
C MET A 470 21.14 -27.12 45.32
N ALA A 471 20.35 -26.41 44.50
CA ALA A 471 18.90 -26.56 44.43
C ALA A 471 18.46 -27.83 43.68
N VAL A 472 19.16 -28.19 42.60
CA VAL A 472 18.92 -29.42 41.83
C VAL A 472 19.29 -30.67 42.65
N VAL A 473 20.38 -30.61 43.41
CA VAL A 473 20.77 -31.69 44.34
C VAL A 473 19.81 -31.83 45.53
N ARG A 474 19.05 -30.77 45.87
CA ARG A 474 18.05 -30.77 46.96
C ARG A 474 16.68 -31.35 46.58
N GLY A 475 16.40 -31.60 45.30
CA GLY A 475 15.16 -32.27 44.86
C GLY A 475 13.87 -31.47 45.06
N GLY A 476 13.78 -30.26 44.51
CA GLY A 476 12.55 -29.46 44.55
C GLY A 476 11.47 -29.96 43.57
N SER A 477 10.26 -30.23 44.09
CA SER A 477 9.05 -30.58 43.33
C SER A 477 8.48 -29.39 42.56
N TYR A 478 7.87 -29.63 41.38
CA TYR A 478 7.40 -28.61 40.44
C TYR A 478 6.07 -27.92 40.82
N ASP A 479 5.43 -28.30 41.93
CA ASP A 479 4.05 -27.87 42.20
C ASP A 479 3.89 -27.45 43.67
N SER A 480 4.25 -26.20 44.00
CA SER A 480 3.90 -25.51 45.27
C SER A 480 4.32 -24.04 45.25
N THR A 481 3.42 -23.17 44.77
CA THR A 481 3.32 -21.76 45.21
C THR A 481 2.81 -21.72 46.66
N SER A 482 3.58 -22.25 47.60
CA SER A 482 3.33 -22.06 49.02
C SER A 482 4.62 -21.76 49.75
N LEU A 483 4.72 -20.53 50.24
CA LEU A 483 5.67 -20.04 51.22
C LEU A 483 5.70 -20.95 52.46
N VAL A 484 6.48 -22.03 52.43
CA VAL A 484 6.85 -22.78 53.63
C VAL A 484 8.33 -22.57 53.87
N LYS A 485 8.64 -21.63 54.78
CA LYS A 485 9.96 -21.45 55.38
C LYS A 485 10.34 -22.75 56.09
N THR A 486 11.03 -23.64 55.40
CA THR A 486 11.69 -24.80 56.02
C THR A 486 13.19 -24.58 55.95
N VAL A 487 13.85 -24.75 57.10
CA VAL A 487 15.28 -24.55 57.36
C VAL A 487 16.16 -25.23 56.29
N PRO A 488 17.25 -24.59 55.79
CA PRO A 488 18.09 -25.18 54.74
C PRO A 488 18.80 -26.44 55.25
N LYS A 489 18.40 -27.61 54.74
CA LYS A 489 19.15 -28.86 54.91
C LYS A 489 20.48 -28.74 54.16
N LEU A 490 21.59 -28.97 54.85
CA LEU A 490 22.95 -28.90 54.30
C LEU A 490 23.17 -30.06 53.31
N VAL A 491 23.53 -29.76 52.06
CA VAL A 491 23.85 -30.76 51.03
C VAL A 491 25.17 -31.46 51.41
N THR A 492 25.19 -32.80 51.42
CA THR A 492 26.40 -33.55 51.79
C THR A 492 27.37 -33.66 50.61
N PRO A 493 28.69 -33.69 50.85
CA PRO A 493 29.69 -33.88 49.79
C PRO A 493 29.54 -35.24 49.06
N GLU A 494 28.97 -36.25 49.71
CA GLU A 494 28.61 -37.54 49.09
C GLU A 494 27.51 -37.39 48.03
N GLN A 495 26.48 -36.58 48.29
CA GLN A 495 25.39 -36.31 47.33
C GLN A 495 25.91 -35.59 46.09
N ILE A 496 26.88 -34.68 46.25
CA ILE A 496 27.52 -33.98 45.15
C ILE A 496 28.38 -34.94 44.31
N LYS A 497 29.09 -35.87 44.95
CA LYS A 497 29.87 -36.91 44.25
C LYS A 497 28.97 -37.89 43.48
N ASN A 498 27.87 -38.32 44.10
CA ASN A 498 26.86 -39.17 43.45
C ASN A 498 26.18 -38.46 42.29
N PHE A 499 25.84 -37.18 42.45
CA PHE A 499 25.31 -36.34 41.38
C PHE A 499 26.27 -36.30 40.18
N ILE A 500 27.56 -36.01 40.38
CA ILE A 500 28.54 -36.01 39.28
C ILE A 500 28.67 -37.39 38.62
N ALA A 501 28.66 -38.47 39.40
CA ALA A 501 28.69 -39.83 38.86
C ALA A 501 27.45 -40.15 38.02
N ASN A 502 26.28 -39.67 38.44
CA ASN A 502 25.00 -39.84 37.75
C ASN A 502 24.90 -39.00 36.47
N LEU A 503 25.53 -37.83 36.41
CA LEU A 503 25.61 -37.04 35.17
C LEU A 503 26.41 -37.78 34.08
N ASN A 504 27.52 -38.43 34.46
CA ASN A 504 28.26 -39.29 33.52
C ASN A 504 27.44 -40.51 33.05
N LEU A 505 26.39 -40.92 33.79
CA LEU A 505 25.44 -41.95 33.33
C LEU A 505 24.47 -41.40 32.27
N LEU A 506 24.06 -40.13 32.37
CA LEU A 506 23.22 -39.48 31.35
C LEU A 506 23.98 -39.22 30.05
N ASP A 507 25.29 -38.96 30.12
CA ASP A 507 26.12 -38.79 28.92
C ASP A 507 26.19 -40.05 28.05
N GLN A 508 25.84 -41.22 28.58
CA GLN A 508 25.69 -42.46 27.80
C GLN A 508 24.53 -42.41 26.79
N ILE A 509 23.55 -41.52 26.97
CA ILE A 509 22.43 -41.33 26.04
C ILE A 509 22.91 -40.57 24.79
N GLY A 510 24.03 -39.83 24.88
CA GLY A 510 24.63 -39.12 23.76
C GLY A 510 23.74 -37.98 23.23
N ASN A 511 24.36 -36.83 22.95
CA ASN A 511 23.64 -35.68 22.37
C ASN A 511 23.02 -36.00 20.99
N PHE A 512 23.50 -37.07 20.33
CA PHE A 512 22.94 -37.57 19.09
C PHE A 512 21.51 -38.11 19.24
N GLU A 513 21.22 -38.93 20.27
CA GLU A 513 19.87 -39.51 20.45
C GLU A 513 18.83 -38.44 20.80
N LEU A 514 19.24 -37.43 21.59
CA LEU A 514 18.42 -36.25 21.89
C LEU A 514 18.09 -35.42 20.65
N ASN A 515 19.09 -35.10 19.83
CA ASN A 515 18.89 -34.35 18.58
C ASN A 515 18.10 -35.14 17.54
N HIS A 516 18.18 -36.48 17.59
CA HIS A 516 17.46 -37.35 16.66
C HIS A 516 15.95 -37.20 16.75
N VAL A 517 15.39 -36.95 17.93
CA VAL A 517 13.94 -36.72 18.10
C VAL A 517 13.48 -35.49 17.30
N TYR A 518 14.23 -34.39 17.38
CA TYR A 518 13.93 -33.16 16.64
C TYR A 518 14.16 -33.33 15.13
N ALA A 519 15.20 -34.04 14.71
CA ALA A 519 15.43 -34.34 13.30
C ALA A 519 14.34 -35.26 12.70
N ASN A 520 13.82 -36.20 13.50
CA ASN A 520 12.74 -37.10 13.09
C ASN A 520 11.38 -36.38 12.94
N SER A 521 11.28 -35.10 13.34
CA SER A 521 10.08 -34.28 13.12
C SER A 521 9.66 -34.21 11.65
N GLN A 522 10.60 -34.37 10.69
CA GLN A 522 10.30 -34.43 9.25
C GLN A 522 9.42 -35.61 8.85
N ARG A 523 9.45 -36.71 9.62
CA ARG A 523 8.66 -37.92 9.36
C ARG A 523 7.27 -37.89 9.98
N LEU A 524 7.01 -36.92 10.86
CA LEU A 524 5.69 -36.75 11.47
C LEU A 524 4.65 -36.41 10.41
N ASN A 525 3.43 -36.89 10.61
CA ASN A 525 2.29 -36.52 9.77
C ASN A 525 1.88 -35.04 10.02
N SER A 526 0.92 -34.55 9.24
CA SER A 526 0.49 -33.14 9.22
C SER A 526 -0.10 -32.64 10.54
N GLU A 527 -0.77 -33.50 11.32
CA GLU A 527 -1.35 -33.12 12.61
C GLU A 527 -0.35 -33.27 13.76
N ALA A 528 0.41 -34.35 13.77
CA ALA A 528 1.37 -34.64 14.83
C ALA A 528 2.50 -33.61 14.88
N ILE A 529 2.93 -33.08 13.73
CA ILE A 529 3.93 -32.01 13.72
C ILE A 529 3.39 -30.72 14.34
N VAL A 530 2.11 -30.39 14.14
CA VAL A 530 1.48 -29.21 14.76
C VAL A 530 1.37 -29.42 16.27
N ALA A 531 0.97 -30.61 16.72
CA ALA A 531 0.95 -30.95 18.14
C ALA A 531 2.35 -30.91 18.77
N PHE A 532 3.36 -31.43 18.07
CA PHE A 532 4.77 -31.38 18.47
C PHE A 532 5.25 -29.93 18.64
N VAL A 533 5.00 -29.06 17.66
CA VAL A 533 5.41 -27.65 17.69
C VAL A 533 4.68 -26.90 18.81
N LYS A 534 3.36 -27.12 19.00
CA LYS A 534 2.60 -26.53 20.12
C LYS A 534 3.18 -26.93 21.47
N ALA A 535 3.48 -28.22 21.66
CA ALA A 535 4.10 -28.72 22.88
C ALA A 535 5.48 -28.10 23.10
N LEU A 536 6.31 -28.00 22.06
CA LEU A 536 7.64 -27.39 22.14
C LEU A 536 7.59 -25.90 22.48
N CYS A 537 6.63 -25.15 21.90
CA CYS A 537 6.40 -23.74 22.25
C CYS A 537 6.05 -23.60 23.75
N LYS A 538 5.19 -24.49 24.29
CA LYS A 538 4.78 -24.45 25.70
C LYS A 538 5.94 -24.76 26.66
N VAL A 539 6.76 -25.76 26.32
CA VAL A 539 7.99 -26.08 27.09
C VAL A 539 8.96 -24.90 27.02
N SER A 540 9.15 -24.31 25.83
CA SER A 540 10.00 -23.13 25.66
C SER A 540 9.50 -21.92 26.46
N MET A 541 8.19 -21.64 26.50
CA MET A 541 7.64 -20.56 27.34
C MET A 541 7.97 -20.76 28.82
N SER A 542 7.84 -22.00 29.30
CA SER A 542 8.14 -22.36 30.69
C SER A 542 9.64 -22.19 31.04
N GLU A 543 10.52 -22.42 30.07
CA GLU A 543 11.96 -22.18 30.22
C GLU A 543 12.33 -20.70 30.28
N LEU A 544 11.66 -19.88 29.47
CA LEU A 544 11.94 -18.45 29.33
C LEU A 544 11.37 -17.61 30.48
N GLN A 545 10.27 -18.06 31.09
CA GLN A 545 9.62 -17.39 32.23
C GLN A 545 10.29 -17.67 33.59
N SER A 546 11.36 -18.48 33.62
CA SER A 546 12.11 -18.78 34.85
C SER A 546 12.83 -17.53 35.38
N PRO A 547 12.50 -17.03 36.60
CA PRO A 547 12.98 -15.74 37.11
C PRO A 547 14.45 -15.75 37.56
N ALA A 548 15.09 -16.91 37.67
CA ALA A 548 16.47 -17.03 38.15
C ALA A 548 17.51 -17.16 37.02
N ASP A 549 17.13 -17.77 35.88
CA ASP A 549 18.00 -18.00 34.71
C ASP A 549 17.14 -18.44 33.50
N PRO A 550 16.92 -17.59 32.49
CA PRO A 550 16.11 -17.93 31.32
C PRO A 550 16.90 -18.83 30.36
N ARG A 551 16.36 -20.01 30.06
CA ARG A 551 17.03 -20.99 29.17
C ARG A 551 16.48 -20.90 27.75
N VAL A 552 17.37 -20.95 26.75
CA VAL A 552 17.03 -20.84 25.31
C VAL A 552 17.13 -22.17 24.56
N PHE A 553 17.28 -23.30 25.26
CA PHE A 553 17.45 -24.62 24.64
C PHE A 553 16.25 -25.00 23.77
N SER A 554 15.04 -25.02 24.34
CA SER A 554 13.83 -25.39 23.59
C SER A 554 13.53 -24.39 22.47
N LEU A 555 13.89 -23.13 22.66
CA LEU A 555 13.78 -22.09 21.62
C LEU A 555 14.72 -22.38 20.44
N THR A 556 15.96 -22.76 20.71
CA THR A 556 16.93 -23.16 19.67
C THR A 556 16.42 -24.38 18.91
N LYS A 557 15.89 -25.37 19.63
CA LYS A 557 15.30 -26.58 19.02
C LYS A 557 14.03 -26.30 18.24
N LEU A 558 13.27 -25.28 18.62
CA LEU A 558 12.11 -24.81 17.87
C LEU A 558 12.53 -24.19 16.53
N VAL A 559 13.62 -23.41 16.50
CA VAL A 559 14.20 -22.85 15.26
C VAL A 559 14.72 -23.96 14.35
N GLU A 560 15.46 -24.95 14.90
CA GLU A 560 15.92 -26.11 14.13
C GLU A 560 14.74 -26.93 13.58
N THR A 561 13.71 -27.16 14.39
CA THR A 561 12.50 -27.89 13.97
C THR A 561 11.78 -27.13 12.86
N ALA A 562 11.65 -25.81 12.96
CA ALA A 562 11.09 -24.98 11.90
C ALA A 562 11.90 -25.12 10.60
N HIS A 563 13.23 -25.08 10.69
CA HIS A 563 14.12 -25.26 9.55
C HIS A 563 13.94 -26.64 8.88
N TYR A 564 13.89 -27.73 9.66
CA TYR A 564 13.71 -29.08 9.14
C TYR A 564 12.37 -29.28 8.42
N ASN A 565 11.33 -28.54 8.80
CA ASN A 565 9.97 -28.72 8.28
C ASN A 565 9.54 -27.67 7.25
N MET A 566 10.42 -26.74 6.89
CA MET A 566 10.13 -25.64 5.95
C MET A 566 9.80 -26.12 4.52
N ASN A 567 10.24 -27.33 4.13
CA ASN A 567 9.97 -27.93 2.82
C ASN A 567 8.66 -28.74 2.76
N ARG A 568 7.83 -28.68 3.80
CA ARG A 568 6.50 -29.31 3.77
C ARG A 568 5.56 -28.54 2.83
N ILE A 569 4.46 -29.20 2.47
CA ILE A 569 3.34 -28.62 1.72
C ILE A 569 2.88 -27.34 2.41
N ARG A 570 2.61 -26.28 1.64
CA ARG A 570 2.32 -24.95 2.19
C ARG A 570 1.16 -24.93 3.19
N LEU A 571 0.07 -25.67 2.93
CA LEU A 571 -1.06 -25.80 3.86
C LEU A 571 -0.65 -26.27 5.26
N VAL A 572 0.24 -27.27 5.34
CA VAL A 572 0.72 -27.79 6.63
C VAL A 572 1.71 -26.81 7.26
N TRP A 573 2.57 -26.21 6.44
CA TRP A 573 3.54 -25.21 6.90
C TRP A 573 2.86 -23.96 7.47
N SER A 574 1.83 -23.42 6.82
CA SER A 574 1.06 -22.27 7.32
C SER A 574 0.48 -22.54 8.71
N ARG A 575 -0.07 -23.75 8.95
CA ARG A 575 -0.56 -24.14 10.27
C ARG A 575 0.54 -24.22 11.34
N ILE A 576 1.72 -24.72 10.97
CA ILE A 576 2.89 -24.72 11.86
C ILE A 576 3.33 -23.27 12.14
N TRP A 577 3.41 -22.46 11.10
CA TRP A 577 3.87 -21.08 11.17
C TRP A 577 2.92 -20.20 11.99
N ASN A 578 1.61 -20.39 11.93
CA ASN A 578 0.67 -19.66 12.79
C ASN A 578 0.99 -19.86 14.27
N VAL A 579 1.28 -21.08 14.70
CA VAL A 579 1.69 -21.38 16.08
C VAL A 579 3.05 -20.73 16.41
N LEU A 580 4.01 -20.83 15.50
CA LEU A 580 5.35 -20.26 15.70
C LEU A 580 5.34 -18.73 15.71
N SER A 581 4.56 -18.11 14.83
CA SER A 581 4.37 -16.67 14.69
C SER A 581 3.84 -16.07 15.99
N ASP A 582 2.75 -16.63 16.53
CA ASP A 582 2.17 -16.18 17.80
C ASP A 582 3.18 -16.32 18.95
N PHE A 583 3.92 -17.42 18.98
CA PHE A 583 4.98 -17.63 19.95
C PHE A 583 6.11 -16.60 19.82
N PHE A 584 6.64 -16.37 18.62
CA PHE A 584 7.72 -15.39 18.39
C PHE A 584 7.28 -13.96 18.72
N VAL A 585 6.03 -13.58 18.43
CA VAL A 585 5.48 -12.27 18.84
C VAL A 585 5.41 -12.17 20.36
N SER A 586 4.89 -13.19 21.04
CA SER A 586 4.75 -13.18 22.50
C SER A 586 6.09 -13.07 23.23
N VAL A 587 7.13 -13.75 22.74
CA VAL A 587 8.47 -13.71 23.32
C VAL A 587 9.25 -12.47 22.89
N GLY A 588 9.04 -11.98 21.65
CA GLY A 588 9.64 -10.75 21.15
C GLY A 588 9.20 -9.49 21.90
N LEU A 589 8.03 -9.55 22.56
CA LEU A 589 7.50 -8.50 23.44
C LEU A 589 7.86 -8.71 24.92
N SER A 590 8.71 -9.68 25.24
CA SER A 590 9.12 -9.93 26.63
C SER A 590 9.98 -8.80 27.21
N GLU A 591 9.89 -8.59 28.52
CA GLU A 591 10.70 -7.59 29.24
C GLU A 591 12.19 -7.94 29.26
N ASN A 592 12.54 -9.21 29.04
CA ASN A 592 13.92 -9.66 29.03
C ASN A 592 14.58 -9.40 27.66
N LEU A 593 15.37 -8.33 27.60
CA LEU A 593 16.04 -7.88 26.38
C LEU A 593 16.90 -8.96 25.70
N SER A 594 17.61 -9.82 26.45
CA SER A 594 18.47 -10.84 25.84
C SER A 594 17.67 -11.93 25.13
N VAL A 595 16.55 -12.33 25.73
CA VAL A 595 15.61 -13.31 25.15
C VAL A 595 14.95 -12.74 23.89
N ALA A 596 14.48 -11.49 23.96
CA ALA A 596 13.87 -10.83 22.82
C ALA A 596 14.87 -10.66 21.65
N ILE A 597 16.12 -10.27 21.91
CA ILE A 597 17.18 -10.18 20.89
C ILE A 597 17.41 -11.53 20.21
N PHE A 598 17.51 -12.62 20.99
CA PHE A 598 17.71 -13.96 20.44
C PHE A 598 16.54 -14.40 19.54
N VAL A 599 15.30 -14.12 19.96
CA VAL A 599 14.11 -14.40 19.15
C VAL A 599 14.11 -13.63 17.85
N MET A 600 14.43 -12.33 17.89
CA MET A 600 14.46 -11.52 16.67
C MET A 600 15.57 -11.98 15.70
N ASP A 601 16.74 -12.38 16.20
CA ASP A 601 17.78 -12.95 15.35
C ASP A 601 17.38 -14.33 14.79
N SER A 602 16.74 -15.17 15.60
CA SER A 602 16.21 -16.46 15.17
C SER A 602 15.19 -16.30 14.04
N LEU A 603 14.28 -15.34 14.18
CA LEU A 603 13.30 -15.00 13.15
C LEU A 603 13.99 -14.50 11.87
N ARG A 604 15.05 -13.67 11.99
CA ARG A 604 15.87 -13.22 10.85
C ARG A 604 16.50 -14.41 10.12
N GLN A 605 17.10 -15.37 10.84
CA GLN A 605 17.74 -16.55 10.24
C GLN A 605 16.73 -17.41 9.46
N LEU A 606 15.55 -17.65 10.04
CA LEU A 606 14.47 -18.38 9.36
C LEU A 606 13.97 -17.63 8.14
N SER A 607 13.81 -16.30 8.25
CA SER A 607 13.34 -15.46 7.14
C SER A 607 14.33 -15.40 5.98
N MET A 608 15.63 -15.29 6.28
CA MET A 608 16.69 -15.36 5.26
C MET A 608 16.64 -16.65 4.45
N LYS A 609 16.33 -17.78 5.11
CA LYS A 609 16.18 -19.08 4.47
C LYS A 609 14.86 -19.21 3.72
N PHE A 610 13.78 -18.67 4.26
CA PHE A 610 12.47 -18.71 3.62
C PHE A 610 12.44 -17.90 2.32
N LEU A 611 13.06 -16.71 2.30
CA LEU A 611 13.19 -15.85 1.12
C LEU A 611 14.14 -16.40 0.04
N GLU A 612 14.85 -17.52 0.27
CA GLU A 612 15.55 -18.23 -0.81
C GLU A 612 14.56 -18.88 -1.79
N ARG A 613 13.29 -19.05 -1.40
CA ARG A 613 12.23 -19.59 -2.24
C ARG A 613 11.55 -18.47 -3.01
N GLU A 614 11.42 -18.67 -4.32
CA GLU A 614 10.60 -17.79 -5.16
C GLU A 614 9.12 -17.95 -4.79
N GLU A 615 8.42 -16.81 -4.71
CA GLU A 615 6.97 -16.72 -4.55
C GLU A 615 6.38 -16.30 -5.90
N LEU A 616 5.32 -16.97 -6.34
CA LEU A 616 4.61 -16.58 -7.56
C LEU A 616 3.81 -15.28 -7.32
N ALA A 617 3.50 -14.55 -8.38
CA ALA A 617 2.77 -13.27 -8.27
C ALA A 617 1.37 -13.46 -7.64
N ASN A 618 0.92 -12.46 -6.88
CA ASN A 618 -0.40 -12.41 -6.21
C ASN A 618 -0.61 -13.45 -5.09
N TYR A 619 0.48 -14.03 -4.59
CA TYR A 619 0.50 -14.78 -3.34
C TYR A 619 0.91 -13.90 -2.16
N HIS A 620 0.51 -14.23 -0.93
CA HIS A 620 0.79 -13.39 0.26
C HIS A 620 1.61 -14.07 1.36
N PHE A 621 2.28 -15.19 1.07
CA PHE A 621 2.99 -15.99 2.06
C PHE A 621 4.18 -15.25 2.68
N GLN A 622 4.97 -14.52 1.88
CA GLN A 622 6.10 -13.77 2.42
C GLN A 622 5.61 -12.64 3.34
N HIS A 623 4.50 -11.98 3.01
CA HIS A 623 3.88 -10.98 3.88
C HIS A 623 3.49 -11.58 5.25
N GLU A 624 2.80 -12.73 5.26
CA GLU A 624 2.44 -13.43 6.50
C GLU A 624 3.66 -13.91 7.29
N PHE A 625 4.69 -14.39 6.59
CA PHE A 625 5.92 -14.84 7.23
C PHE A 625 6.64 -13.71 7.98
N LEU A 626 6.67 -12.51 7.38
CA LEU A 626 7.34 -11.35 7.94
C LEU A 626 6.47 -10.53 8.92
N ARG A 627 5.18 -10.84 9.03
CA ARG A 627 4.22 -10.18 9.93
C ARG A 627 4.71 -10.07 11.39
N PRO A 628 5.39 -11.06 11.99
CA PRO A 628 5.90 -10.92 13.35
C PRO A 628 6.85 -9.73 13.53
N PHE A 629 7.67 -9.37 12.55
CA PHE A 629 8.52 -8.18 12.62
C PHE A 629 7.69 -6.90 12.72
N VAL A 630 6.60 -6.81 11.95
CA VAL A 630 5.67 -5.66 11.98
C VAL A 630 5.03 -5.53 13.36
N VAL A 631 4.47 -6.63 13.87
CA VAL A 631 3.73 -6.63 15.14
C VAL A 631 4.65 -6.30 16.32
N VAL A 632 5.87 -6.86 16.36
CA VAL A 632 6.83 -6.56 17.42
C VAL A 632 7.35 -5.12 17.32
N MET A 633 7.61 -4.61 16.11
CA MET A 633 8.04 -3.22 15.91
C MET A 633 7.00 -2.21 16.43
N GLN A 634 5.71 -2.46 16.19
CA GLN A 634 4.61 -1.58 16.60
C GLN A 634 4.32 -1.59 18.11
N ASN A 635 4.49 -2.76 18.76
CA ASN A 635 4.08 -2.93 20.16
C ASN A 635 5.26 -2.91 21.16
N SER A 636 6.52 -2.97 20.70
CA SER A 636 7.68 -3.02 21.59
C SER A 636 8.04 -1.66 22.20
N SER A 637 8.16 -1.61 23.52
CA SER A 637 8.61 -0.43 24.27
C SER A 637 10.12 -0.23 24.22
N SER A 638 10.91 -1.30 24.08
CA SER A 638 12.38 -1.22 24.02
C SER A 638 12.86 -0.75 22.65
N ALA A 639 13.67 0.29 22.67
CA ALA A 639 14.17 0.91 21.45
C ALA A 639 15.30 0.07 20.81
N GLU A 640 16.04 -0.70 21.60
CA GLU A 640 17.07 -1.65 21.14
C GLU A 640 16.46 -2.75 20.27
N ILE A 641 15.29 -3.28 20.67
CA ILE A 641 14.57 -4.30 19.89
C ILE A 641 14.10 -3.69 18.56
N ARG A 642 13.50 -2.50 18.59
CA ARG A 642 13.06 -1.80 17.37
C ARG A 642 14.22 -1.53 16.40
N GLU A 643 15.37 -1.12 16.92
CA GLU A 643 16.59 -0.93 16.11
C GLU A 643 17.12 -2.24 15.52
N LEU A 644 17.10 -3.33 16.29
CA LEU A 644 17.48 -4.66 15.82
C LEU A 644 16.55 -5.14 14.70
N ILE A 645 15.24 -4.92 14.82
CA ILE A 645 14.26 -5.27 13.78
C ILE A 645 14.58 -4.57 12.47
N VAL A 646 14.82 -3.25 12.51
CA VAL A 646 15.20 -2.48 11.33
C VAL A 646 16.49 -3.06 10.71
N ARG A 647 17.53 -3.35 11.51
CA ARG A 647 18.76 -4.00 10.99
C ARG A 647 18.50 -5.35 10.34
N CYS A 648 17.67 -6.17 10.97
CA CYS A 648 17.33 -7.50 10.48
C CYS A 648 16.64 -7.42 9.12
N VAL A 649 15.60 -6.58 9.03
CA VAL A 649 14.84 -6.35 7.79
C VAL A 649 15.75 -5.75 6.70
N SER A 650 16.58 -4.75 7.03
CA SER A 650 17.54 -4.17 6.09
C SER A 650 18.50 -5.21 5.53
N GLN A 651 19.07 -6.07 6.38
CA GLN A 651 19.99 -7.12 5.93
C GLN A 651 19.29 -8.14 5.04
N MET A 652 18.07 -8.54 5.40
CA MET A 652 17.28 -9.52 4.65
C MET A 652 16.95 -9.03 3.25
N VAL A 653 16.41 -7.81 3.15
CA VAL A 653 16.00 -7.23 1.87
C VAL A 653 17.21 -7.05 0.98
N LEU A 654 18.27 -6.38 1.45
CA LEU A 654 19.47 -6.12 0.64
C LEU A 654 20.20 -7.40 0.18
N SER A 655 20.06 -8.51 0.90
CA SER A 655 20.68 -9.79 0.51
C SER A 655 19.87 -10.58 -0.51
N ARG A 656 18.55 -10.34 -0.61
CA ARG A 656 17.60 -11.19 -1.35
C ARG A 656 16.58 -10.37 -2.16
N VAL A 657 16.95 -9.17 -2.62
CA VAL A 657 16.01 -8.20 -3.21
C VAL A 657 15.18 -8.79 -4.37
N SER A 658 15.78 -9.61 -5.24
CA SER A 658 15.12 -10.23 -6.39
C SER A 658 14.01 -11.22 -6.03
N ASN A 659 14.06 -11.78 -4.82
CA ASN A 659 13.14 -12.83 -4.38
C ASN A 659 12.02 -12.28 -3.49
N VAL A 660 12.09 -11.01 -3.09
CA VAL A 660 11.04 -10.37 -2.30
C VAL A 660 9.91 -9.98 -3.24
N GLN A 661 8.72 -10.53 -2.98
CA GLN A 661 7.47 -10.24 -3.70
C GLN A 661 6.47 -9.65 -2.72
N SER A 662 5.51 -10.42 -2.19
CA SER A 662 4.54 -9.91 -1.20
C SER A 662 5.19 -9.43 0.10
N GLY A 663 6.40 -9.91 0.41
CA GLY A 663 7.19 -9.48 1.56
C GLY A 663 7.47 -7.98 1.60
N TRP A 664 7.44 -7.28 0.45
CA TRP A 664 7.65 -5.83 0.38
C TRP A 664 6.63 -5.05 1.23
N LYS A 665 5.38 -5.51 1.30
CA LYS A 665 4.34 -4.88 2.11
C LYS A 665 4.70 -4.87 3.61
N SER A 666 5.21 -5.99 4.12
CA SER A 666 5.69 -6.09 5.51
C SER A 666 6.93 -5.23 5.73
N VAL A 667 7.87 -5.22 4.78
CA VAL A 667 9.09 -4.40 4.83
C VAL A 667 8.75 -2.91 4.91
N PHE A 668 7.93 -2.40 4.00
CA PHE A 668 7.54 -0.98 4.01
C PHE A 668 6.71 -0.62 5.23
N THR A 669 5.90 -1.54 5.77
CA THR A 669 5.17 -1.31 7.03
C THR A 669 6.14 -1.17 8.22
N VAL A 670 7.20 -2.00 8.29
CA VAL A 670 8.25 -1.86 9.32
C VAL A 670 8.96 -0.52 9.18
N PHE A 671 9.40 -0.14 7.98
CA PHE A 671 10.10 1.14 7.78
C PHE A 671 9.19 2.35 8.00
N THR A 672 7.90 2.27 7.64
CA THR A 672 6.91 3.32 7.93
C THR A 672 6.72 3.51 9.44
N THR A 673 6.68 2.42 10.19
CA THR A 673 6.62 2.47 11.67
C THR A 673 7.92 3.05 12.23
N ALA A 674 9.07 2.66 11.68
CA ALA A 674 10.38 3.18 12.06
C ALA A 674 10.54 4.69 11.78
N ALA A 675 9.91 5.21 10.74
CA ALA A 675 9.95 6.64 10.39
C ALA A 675 9.31 7.56 11.44
N ILE A 676 8.38 7.01 12.25
CA ILE A 676 7.64 7.73 13.31
C ILE A 676 8.37 7.61 14.67
N ASP A 677 9.44 6.82 14.77
CA ASP A 677 10.13 6.53 16.03
C ASP A 677 10.77 7.79 16.68
N GLU A 678 10.88 7.76 18.01
CA GLU A 678 11.46 8.85 18.81
C GLU A 678 13.00 8.88 18.77
N ARG A 679 13.66 7.86 18.23
CA ARG A 679 15.14 7.82 18.14
C ARG A 679 15.66 8.07 16.74
N LYS A 680 16.50 9.10 16.58
CA LYS A 680 17.14 9.49 15.31
C LYS A 680 17.89 8.33 14.63
N ASN A 681 18.59 7.49 15.40
CA ASN A 681 19.37 6.38 14.85
C ASN A 681 18.50 5.33 14.14
N ILE A 682 17.29 5.06 14.64
CA ILE A 682 16.36 4.10 14.03
C ILE A 682 15.83 4.68 12.70
N VAL A 683 15.43 5.94 12.72
CA VAL A 683 14.95 6.66 11.54
C VAL A 683 16.03 6.72 10.45
N LEU A 684 17.27 7.07 10.81
CA LEU A 684 18.39 7.14 9.87
C LEU A 684 18.71 5.78 9.25
N LEU A 685 18.79 4.72 10.05
CA LEU A 685 19.08 3.37 9.55
C LEU A 685 18.00 2.89 8.56
N ALA A 686 16.73 3.15 8.87
CA ALA A 686 15.62 2.82 7.99
C ALA A 686 15.68 3.66 6.70
N PHE A 687 16.01 4.96 6.82
CA PHE A 687 16.14 5.88 5.68
C PHE A 687 17.29 5.50 4.73
N GLU A 688 18.48 5.20 5.26
CA GLU A 688 19.62 4.75 4.45
C GLU A 688 19.32 3.45 3.68
N THR A 689 18.53 2.56 4.29
CA THR A 689 18.15 1.30 3.66
C THR A 689 17.14 1.53 2.54
N ILE A 690 16.08 2.31 2.77
CA ILE A 690 15.08 2.63 1.73
C ILE A 690 15.71 3.39 0.57
N GLU A 691 16.65 4.29 0.86
CA GLU A 691 17.42 5.00 -0.15
C GLU A 691 18.19 4.01 -1.04
N LYS A 692 18.91 3.05 -0.45
CA LYS A 692 19.64 2.04 -1.21
C LYS A 692 18.70 1.16 -2.06
N ILE A 693 17.58 0.73 -1.49
CA ILE A 693 16.60 -0.12 -2.18
C ILE A 693 16.08 0.57 -3.44
N VAL A 694 15.62 1.82 -3.33
CA VAL A 694 15.00 2.53 -4.45
C VAL A 694 16.04 3.01 -5.47
N ARG A 695 17.30 3.31 -5.07
CA ARG A 695 18.38 3.65 -6.02
C ARG A 695 18.80 2.45 -6.87
N ASP A 696 19.06 1.32 -6.22
CA ASP A 696 19.71 0.17 -6.85
C ASP A 696 18.69 -0.86 -7.39
N HIS A 697 17.47 -0.89 -6.85
CA HIS A 697 16.48 -1.94 -7.08
C HIS A 697 15.06 -1.44 -7.37
N PHE A 698 14.93 -0.26 -8.00
CA PHE A 698 13.63 0.31 -8.36
C PHE A 698 12.75 -0.64 -9.20
N HIS A 699 13.36 -1.34 -10.17
CA HIS A 699 12.68 -2.26 -11.08
C HIS A 699 11.91 -3.38 -10.33
N CYS A 700 12.50 -3.93 -9.26
CA CYS A 700 11.86 -4.99 -8.48
C CYS A 700 10.56 -4.52 -7.80
N ILE A 701 10.47 -3.25 -7.42
CA ILE A 701 9.27 -2.69 -6.77
C ILE A 701 8.17 -2.47 -7.80
N THR A 702 8.51 -1.96 -8.98
CA THR A 702 7.55 -1.66 -10.04
C THR A 702 7.01 -2.92 -10.73
N GLU A 703 7.81 -3.99 -10.80
CA GLU A 703 7.45 -5.27 -11.42
C GLU A 703 6.53 -6.16 -10.55
N THR A 704 6.46 -5.92 -9.23
CA THR A 704 5.69 -6.76 -8.30
C THR A 704 4.19 -6.45 -8.33
N GLU A 705 3.78 -5.33 -7.74
CA GLU A 705 2.38 -4.88 -7.66
C GLU A 705 2.32 -3.34 -7.53
N ILE A 706 1.29 -2.71 -8.10
CA ILE A 706 1.01 -1.27 -7.93
C ILE A 706 0.85 -0.91 -6.44
N SER A 707 0.22 -1.80 -5.66
CA SER A 707 -0.02 -1.65 -4.22
C SER A 707 1.30 -1.45 -3.45
N VAL A 708 2.34 -2.21 -3.81
CA VAL A 708 3.67 -2.20 -3.20
C VAL A 708 4.40 -0.89 -3.50
N TYR A 709 4.27 -0.38 -4.73
CA TYR A 709 4.79 0.94 -5.07
C TYR A 709 4.09 2.05 -4.25
N ALA A 710 2.76 2.01 -4.15
CA ALA A 710 2.02 2.97 -3.33
C ALA A 710 2.43 2.91 -1.84
N ASP A 711 2.73 1.72 -1.32
CA ASP A 711 3.24 1.50 0.04
C ASP A 711 4.66 2.07 0.21
N CYS A 712 5.53 1.92 -0.80
CA CYS A 712 6.85 2.53 -0.83
C CYS A 712 6.78 4.06 -0.76
N ILE A 713 5.93 4.67 -1.59
CA ILE A 713 5.71 6.12 -1.60
C ILE A 713 5.13 6.59 -0.27
N ARG A 714 4.16 5.86 0.31
CA ARG A 714 3.62 6.17 1.65
C ARG A 714 4.70 6.12 2.72
N CYS A 715 5.62 5.17 2.63
CA CYS A 715 6.77 5.06 3.52
C CYS A 715 7.66 6.31 3.43
N LEU A 716 8.04 6.73 2.21
CA LEU A 716 8.81 7.95 1.97
C LEU A 716 8.10 9.21 2.50
N ILE A 717 6.80 9.38 2.23
CA ILE A 717 6.03 10.50 2.78
C ILE A 717 5.98 10.47 4.32
N THR A 718 6.06 9.29 4.94
CA THR A 718 6.12 9.23 6.41
C THR A 718 7.47 9.72 6.93
N PHE A 719 8.58 9.45 6.21
CA PHE A 719 9.90 10.01 6.52
C PHE A 719 9.96 11.53 6.40
N THR A 720 9.24 12.14 5.44
CA THR A 720 9.15 13.61 5.35
C THR A 720 8.48 14.22 6.57
N ASN A 721 7.47 13.55 7.14
CA ASN A 721 6.77 13.97 8.36
C ASN A 721 7.53 13.67 9.66
N SER A 722 8.73 13.08 9.61
CA SER A 722 9.49 12.73 10.81
C SER A 722 9.89 13.98 11.62
N LYS A 723 10.00 13.81 12.95
CA LYS A 723 10.28 14.89 13.91
C LYS A 723 11.72 15.43 13.86
N PHE A 724 12.62 14.76 13.14
CA PHE A 724 14.04 15.14 13.06
C PHE A 724 14.26 16.13 11.92
N GLU A 725 14.73 17.33 12.25
CA GLU A 725 14.89 18.46 11.32
C GLU A 725 15.83 18.20 10.13
N GLY A 726 15.48 18.85 9.02
CA GLY A 726 16.35 19.18 7.88
C GLY A 726 16.56 18.06 6.88
N ASP A 727 17.64 17.31 7.06
CA ASP A 727 18.27 16.55 5.97
C ASP A 727 17.41 15.38 5.49
N ILE A 728 16.73 14.66 6.38
CA ILE A 728 15.91 13.49 6.00
C ILE A 728 14.71 13.95 5.18
N GLY A 729 14.02 15.00 5.61
CA GLY A 729 12.86 15.55 4.89
C GLY A 729 13.22 16.05 3.50
N PHE A 730 14.31 16.82 3.38
CA PHE A 730 14.77 17.31 2.07
C PHE A 730 15.27 16.18 1.17
N ASN A 731 16.09 15.27 1.69
CA ASN A 731 16.60 14.13 0.92
C ASN A 731 15.45 13.24 0.44
N THR A 732 14.41 13.05 1.27
CA THR A 732 13.24 12.26 0.87
C THR A 732 12.45 12.95 -0.25
N ILE A 733 12.29 14.27 -0.21
CA ILE A 733 11.60 15.03 -1.28
C ILE A 733 12.40 14.93 -2.59
N GLU A 734 13.72 15.07 -2.55
CA GLU A 734 14.59 14.84 -3.72
C GLU A 734 14.50 13.39 -4.22
N PHE A 735 14.29 12.45 -3.30
CA PHE A 735 14.15 11.05 -3.65
C PHE A 735 12.79 10.71 -4.28
N LEU A 736 11.73 11.40 -3.88
CA LEU A 736 10.45 11.36 -4.58
C LEU A 736 10.59 11.91 -6.01
N ARG A 737 11.40 12.96 -6.21
CA ARG A 737 11.76 13.43 -7.55
C ARG A 737 12.51 12.35 -8.34
N PHE A 738 13.48 11.66 -7.73
CA PHE A 738 14.18 10.55 -8.37
C PHE A 738 13.22 9.42 -8.80
N CYS A 739 12.23 9.09 -7.95
CA CYS A 739 11.18 8.11 -8.31
C CYS A 739 10.39 8.56 -9.55
N ALA A 740 10.05 9.84 -9.66
CA ALA A 740 9.37 10.39 -10.84
C ALA A 740 10.22 10.26 -12.12
N VAL A 741 11.52 10.57 -12.03
CA VAL A 741 12.45 10.44 -13.16
C VAL A 741 12.55 8.98 -13.60
N LYS A 742 12.67 8.04 -12.65
CA LYS A 742 12.73 6.60 -12.96
C LYS A 742 11.44 6.05 -13.55
N LEU A 743 10.28 6.54 -13.11
CA LEU A 743 8.99 6.23 -13.76
C LEU A 743 8.95 6.71 -15.21
N ALA A 744 9.50 7.91 -15.48
CA ALA A 744 9.56 8.45 -16.84
C ALA A 744 10.57 7.72 -17.74
N GLU A 745 11.73 7.29 -17.21
CA GLU A 745 12.74 6.51 -17.94
C GLU A 745 12.29 5.06 -18.21
N GLY A 746 11.48 4.46 -17.32
CA GLY A 746 11.04 3.06 -17.38
C GLY A 746 10.02 2.71 -18.46
N GLY A 747 9.71 3.61 -19.40
CA GLY A 747 8.87 3.29 -20.56
C GLY A 747 7.35 3.40 -20.33
N LEU A 748 6.89 3.97 -19.22
CA LEU A 748 5.47 4.27 -18.97
C LEU A 748 5.05 5.55 -19.73
N PHE A 749 5.23 5.54 -21.05
CA PHE A 749 4.87 6.64 -21.94
C PHE A 749 3.36 6.69 -22.16
N LEU A 750 2.69 7.64 -21.52
CA LEU A 750 1.25 7.91 -21.69
C LEU A 750 0.86 8.42 -23.10
N ASN A 751 1.82 8.64 -24.02
CA ASN A 751 1.60 9.38 -25.26
C ASN A 751 1.98 8.66 -26.57
N GLU A 752 2.47 7.42 -26.55
CA GLU A 752 3.06 6.78 -27.74
C GLU A 752 2.22 5.66 -28.39
N LYS A 753 0.91 5.87 -28.50
CA LYS A 753 0.03 5.04 -29.36
C LYS A 753 -0.92 5.83 -30.27
N LEU A 754 -0.59 7.08 -30.64
CA LEU A 754 -1.46 7.88 -31.51
C LEU A 754 -0.74 8.76 -32.55
N LYS A 755 0.58 8.58 -32.77
CA LYS A 755 1.32 9.36 -33.77
C LYS A 755 1.73 8.62 -35.05
N ASN A 756 1.43 7.32 -35.17
CA ASN A 756 1.86 6.53 -36.32
C ASN A 756 0.75 5.74 -37.02
N ASP A 757 -0.47 6.27 -37.07
CA ASP A 757 -1.39 5.87 -38.14
C ASP A 757 -2.02 7.10 -38.80
N ASN A 758 -1.94 7.07 -40.12
CA ASN A 758 -2.18 8.19 -41.02
C ASN A 758 -3.57 8.79 -40.88
N ILE A 759 -3.62 10.10 -41.09
CA ILE A 759 -4.78 10.90 -41.40
C ILE A 759 -5.63 10.20 -42.49
N SER A 760 -6.95 10.21 -42.27
CA SER A 760 -8.05 9.92 -43.19
C SER A 760 -8.57 8.47 -43.29
N ALA A 761 -9.63 8.15 -42.54
CA ALA A 761 -10.93 7.72 -43.08
C ALA A 761 -11.92 7.34 -41.95
N LEU A 762 -12.97 8.15 -41.83
CA LEU A 762 -14.37 7.79 -41.56
C LEU A 762 -14.75 6.93 -40.33
N LYS A 763 -15.39 7.66 -39.40
CA LYS A 763 -16.68 7.37 -38.73
C LYS A 763 -16.74 6.35 -37.58
N GLU A 764 -17.42 6.84 -36.54
CA GLU A 764 -18.06 6.13 -35.44
C GLU A 764 -18.55 4.73 -35.81
N ASP A 765 -18.06 3.72 -35.10
CA ASP A 765 -18.91 2.63 -34.63
C ASP A 765 -18.28 1.93 -33.43
N SER A 766 -19.16 1.60 -32.48
CA SER A 766 -18.90 1.07 -31.15
C SER A 766 -18.40 -0.37 -31.15
N SER A 767 -17.18 -0.61 -30.66
CA SER A 767 -16.81 -1.76 -29.83
C SER A 767 -15.36 -1.61 -29.35
N ASP A 768 -15.16 -1.12 -28.13
CA ASP A 768 -13.83 -1.04 -27.52
C ASP A 768 -13.92 -1.53 -26.08
N GLY A 769 -13.19 -2.59 -25.76
CA GLY A 769 -13.23 -3.24 -24.45
C GLY A 769 -11.91 -3.86 -24.02
N GLN A 770 -10.82 -3.70 -24.78
CA GLN A 770 -9.55 -4.37 -24.47
C GLN A 770 -8.29 -3.49 -24.59
N SER A 771 -8.44 -2.18 -24.81
CA SER A 771 -7.32 -1.23 -24.88
C SER A 771 -7.28 -0.21 -23.73
N VAL A 772 -8.27 -0.22 -22.84
CA VAL A 772 -8.48 0.81 -21.79
C VAL A 772 -7.75 0.48 -20.48
N THR A 773 -7.47 -0.79 -20.17
CA THR A 773 -6.88 -1.21 -18.88
C THR A 773 -5.42 -0.80 -18.72
N ASP A 774 -4.59 -0.94 -19.76
CA ASP A 774 -3.16 -0.59 -19.70
C ASP A 774 -2.92 0.91 -19.41
N LEU A 775 -3.79 1.78 -19.91
CA LEU A 775 -3.67 3.23 -19.68
C LEU A 775 -4.01 3.62 -18.23
N ASP A 776 -4.95 2.89 -17.62
CA ASP A 776 -5.41 3.12 -16.23
C ASP A 776 -4.37 2.60 -15.22
N GLU A 777 -3.68 1.49 -15.54
CA GLU A 777 -2.58 0.96 -14.74
C GLU A 777 -1.39 1.94 -14.69
N GLN A 778 -1.01 2.56 -15.80
CA GLN A 778 0.09 3.54 -15.83
C GLN A 778 -0.24 4.83 -15.06
N VAL A 779 -1.49 5.29 -15.12
CA VAL A 779 -2.01 6.42 -14.34
C VAL A 779 -1.94 6.14 -12.83
N SER A 780 -2.16 4.89 -12.43
CA SER A 780 -2.19 4.48 -11.02
C SER A 780 -0.84 4.63 -10.30
N TYR A 781 0.30 4.61 -11.00
CA TYR A 781 1.62 4.81 -10.39
C TYR A 781 1.91 6.30 -10.10
N TRP A 782 1.45 7.22 -10.95
CA TRP A 782 1.71 8.65 -10.76
C TRP A 782 0.86 9.27 -9.63
N VAL A 783 -0.36 8.75 -9.42
CA VAL A 783 -1.30 9.32 -8.44
C VAL A 783 -0.78 9.27 -6.99
N PRO A 784 -0.27 8.15 -6.45
CA PRO A 784 0.27 8.09 -5.08
C PRO A 784 1.43 9.07 -4.86
N LEU A 785 2.33 9.20 -5.83
CA LEU A 785 3.48 10.10 -5.78
C LEU A 785 3.04 11.57 -5.69
N LEU A 786 2.19 11.99 -6.65
CA LEU A 786 1.74 13.38 -6.75
C LEU A 786 0.79 13.76 -5.60
N SER A 787 -0.13 12.86 -5.22
CA SER A 787 -1.01 13.05 -4.05
C SER A 787 -0.21 13.15 -2.76
N GLY A 788 0.86 12.35 -2.63
CA GLY A 788 1.78 12.40 -1.51
C GLY A 788 2.47 13.74 -1.35
N LEU A 789 3.06 14.26 -2.43
CA LEU A 789 3.70 15.58 -2.45
C LEU A 789 2.68 16.71 -2.20
N SER A 790 1.47 16.61 -2.77
CA SER A 790 0.38 17.55 -2.52
C SER A 790 -0.03 17.59 -1.05
N LYS A 791 -0.13 16.44 -0.36
CA LYS A 791 -0.39 16.40 1.08
C LYS A 791 0.70 17.10 1.90
N GLN A 792 1.96 17.00 1.48
CA GLN A 792 3.09 17.68 2.13
C GLN A 792 3.07 19.21 1.93
N ALA A 793 2.34 19.74 0.95
CA ALA A 793 2.15 21.19 0.80
C ALA A 793 1.38 21.82 1.99
N SER A 794 0.72 21.00 2.82
CA SER A 794 0.03 21.43 4.04
C SER A 794 0.84 21.17 5.34
N ASP A 795 2.12 20.79 5.26
CA ASP A 795 2.97 20.53 6.44
C ASP A 795 3.16 21.81 7.30
N PRO A 796 3.22 21.72 8.64
CA PRO A 796 3.43 22.89 9.49
C PRO A 796 4.79 23.59 9.27
N ARG A 797 5.79 22.91 8.71
CA ARG A 797 7.15 23.45 8.52
C ARG A 797 7.32 24.16 7.17
N PRO A 798 7.69 25.45 7.15
CA PRO A 798 7.75 26.26 5.92
C PRO A 798 8.72 25.74 4.86
N ALA A 799 9.89 25.24 5.29
CA ALA A 799 10.91 24.79 4.36
C ALA A 799 10.53 23.50 3.63
N ILE A 800 9.83 22.58 4.30
CA ILE A 800 9.31 21.34 3.70
C ILE A 800 8.15 21.66 2.76
N ARG A 801 7.20 22.51 3.18
CA ARG A 801 6.12 22.99 2.29
C ARG A 801 6.67 23.57 0.99
N LYS A 802 7.62 24.52 1.09
CA LYS A 802 8.21 25.22 -0.06
C LYS A 802 8.86 24.22 -1.03
N ARG A 803 9.68 23.30 -0.51
CA ARG A 803 10.35 22.29 -1.34
C ARG A 803 9.40 21.25 -1.93
N SER A 804 8.39 20.79 -1.19
CA SER A 804 7.39 19.86 -1.72
C SER A 804 6.59 20.48 -2.86
N ILE A 805 6.23 21.77 -2.76
CA ILE A 805 5.58 22.52 -3.85
C ILE A 805 6.52 22.66 -5.05
N GLU A 806 7.77 23.09 -4.84
CA GLU A 806 8.77 23.21 -5.92
C GLU A 806 8.95 21.87 -6.65
N VAL A 807 9.15 20.77 -5.92
CA VAL A 807 9.35 19.45 -6.53
C VAL A 807 8.10 18.94 -7.23
N LEU A 808 6.90 19.12 -6.64
CA LEU A 808 5.64 18.74 -7.28
C LEU A 808 5.49 19.43 -8.64
N PHE A 809 5.64 20.75 -8.69
CA PHE A 809 5.51 21.49 -9.94
C PHE A 809 6.65 21.22 -10.91
N ASN A 810 7.88 21.02 -10.45
CA ASN A 810 9.00 20.62 -11.31
C ASN A 810 8.76 19.25 -11.96
N ILE A 811 8.22 18.27 -11.23
CA ILE A 811 7.84 16.96 -11.79
C ILE A 811 6.78 17.12 -12.88
N LEU A 812 5.74 17.92 -12.61
CA LEU A 812 4.69 18.20 -13.59
C LEU A 812 5.22 18.96 -14.82
N MET A 813 6.21 19.82 -14.64
CA MET A 813 6.88 20.56 -15.72
C MET A 813 7.79 19.67 -16.56
N ASP A 814 8.65 18.88 -15.92
CA ASP A 814 9.65 18.02 -16.56
C ASP A 814 8.95 16.88 -17.35
N HIS A 815 7.91 16.27 -16.76
CA HIS A 815 7.26 15.07 -17.30
C HIS A 815 5.84 15.29 -17.83
N GLY A 816 5.31 16.52 -17.77
CA GLY A 816 3.94 16.84 -18.18
C GLY A 816 3.62 16.59 -19.65
N HIS A 817 4.63 16.55 -20.51
CA HIS A 817 4.51 16.21 -21.92
C HIS A 817 4.12 14.73 -22.15
N LEU A 818 4.29 13.88 -21.14
CA LEU A 818 3.85 12.49 -21.19
C LEU A 818 2.34 12.38 -20.98
N PHE A 819 1.72 13.28 -20.22
CA PHE A 819 0.36 13.13 -19.71
C PHE A 819 -0.74 13.40 -20.75
N THR A 820 -1.80 12.57 -20.72
CA THR A 820 -2.99 12.77 -21.56
C THR A 820 -3.88 13.90 -21.03
N ARG A 821 -4.74 14.46 -21.88
CA ARG A 821 -5.71 15.51 -21.47
C ARG A 821 -6.63 15.08 -20.32
N ARG A 822 -7.09 13.82 -20.32
CA ARG A 822 -7.93 13.27 -19.24
C ARG A 822 -7.16 13.18 -17.93
N PHE A 823 -5.89 12.74 -17.98
CA PHE A 823 -5.06 12.64 -16.79
C PHE A 823 -4.72 14.03 -16.22
N TRP A 824 -4.45 15.03 -17.07
CA TRP A 824 -4.32 16.42 -16.64
C TRP A 824 -5.55 16.92 -15.89
N ALA A 825 -6.77 16.67 -16.39
CA ALA A 825 -7.99 17.05 -15.68
C ALA A 825 -8.08 16.37 -14.30
N ALA A 826 -7.75 15.08 -14.21
CA ALA A 826 -7.70 14.35 -12.94
C ALA A 826 -6.68 14.97 -11.98
N ILE A 827 -5.44 15.25 -12.42
CA ILE A 827 -4.39 15.90 -11.61
C ILE A 827 -4.87 17.25 -11.08
N PHE A 828 -5.48 18.08 -11.92
CA PHE A 828 -5.97 19.39 -11.49
C PHE A 828 -7.05 19.25 -10.41
N CYS A 829 -8.01 18.35 -10.58
CA CYS A 829 -9.10 18.14 -9.61
C CYS A 829 -8.63 17.46 -8.32
N SER A 830 -7.76 16.45 -8.38
CA SER A 830 -7.42 15.61 -7.23
C SER A 830 -6.13 16.01 -6.50
N ILE A 831 -5.22 16.72 -7.16
CA ILE A 831 -3.88 17.02 -6.64
C ILE A 831 -3.65 18.53 -6.52
N ILE A 832 -3.86 19.30 -7.60
CA ILE A 832 -3.51 20.74 -7.63
C ILE A 832 -4.56 21.59 -6.91
N LEU A 833 -5.85 21.45 -7.23
CA LEU A 833 -6.92 22.26 -6.60
C LEU A 833 -6.96 22.08 -5.06
N PRO A 834 -6.87 20.86 -4.50
CA PRO A 834 -6.84 20.66 -3.05
C PRO A 834 -5.70 21.39 -2.33
N VAL A 835 -4.54 21.58 -2.98
CA VAL A 835 -3.40 22.33 -2.40
C VAL A 835 -3.80 23.77 -2.07
N PHE A 836 -4.71 24.38 -2.84
CA PHE A 836 -5.17 25.75 -2.65
C PHE A 836 -6.50 25.87 -1.85
N ASN A 837 -7.19 24.76 -1.56
CA ASN A 837 -8.49 24.78 -0.88
C ASN A 837 -8.42 25.25 0.58
N ASN A 838 -7.33 25.00 1.31
CA ASN A 838 -7.13 25.47 2.68
C ASN A 838 -7.18 27.01 2.81
N MET A 839 -6.92 27.73 1.72
CA MET A 839 -7.00 29.20 1.66
C MET A 839 -8.37 29.69 1.20
N ARG A 840 -9.04 28.91 0.32
CA ARG A 840 -10.38 29.23 -0.19
C ARG A 840 -11.44 29.11 0.91
N SER A 841 -11.39 28.06 1.76
CA SER A 841 -12.37 27.91 2.85
C SER A 841 -12.31 29.05 3.87
N LYS A 842 -11.13 29.59 4.20
CA LYS A 842 -10.99 30.79 5.05
C LYS A 842 -11.55 32.05 4.38
N THR A 843 -11.43 32.16 3.06
CA THR A 843 -11.99 33.30 2.31
C THR A 843 -13.51 33.22 2.27
N ASP A 844 -14.11 32.03 2.12
CA ASP A 844 -15.57 31.87 2.12
C ASP A 844 -16.18 31.91 3.54
N MET A 845 -15.53 31.35 4.56
CA MET A 845 -15.98 31.40 5.97
C MET A 845 -16.08 32.84 6.49
N LEU A 846 -15.14 33.71 6.12
CA LEU A 846 -15.20 35.14 6.49
C LEU A 846 -16.34 35.91 5.79
N PHE A 847 -16.87 35.38 4.68
CA PHE A 847 -18.03 35.95 4.00
C PHE A 847 -19.35 35.32 4.50
N GLU A 848 -19.35 34.06 4.94
CA GLU A 848 -20.52 33.37 5.50
C GLU A 848 -20.78 33.63 6.98
N GLU A 849 -19.75 33.88 7.82
CA GLU A 849 -19.95 34.29 9.23
C GLU A 849 -20.70 35.63 9.38
N SER A 850 -20.82 36.39 8.29
CA SER A 850 -21.67 37.60 8.24
C SER A 850 -23.16 37.32 7.97
N SER A 851 -23.57 36.05 7.88
CA SER A 851 -24.95 35.63 7.56
C SER A 851 -25.79 35.16 8.76
N SER A 852 -25.16 34.81 9.89
CA SER A 852 -25.85 34.49 11.14
C SER A 852 -25.82 35.72 12.07
N GLY A 853 -26.97 36.34 12.30
CA GLY A 853 -27.14 37.52 13.15
C GLY A 853 -26.97 37.30 14.65
N ASP A 854 -26.08 36.40 15.08
CA ASP A 854 -25.75 36.22 16.49
C ASP A 854 -24.49 37.02 16.84
N SER A 855 -24.57 37.71 17.98
CA SER A 855 -23.58 38.64 18.49
C SER A 855 -22.17 38.03 18.58
N PRO A 856 -21.09 38.82 18.45
CA PRO A 856 -19.72 38.32 18.53
C PRO A 856 -19.37 38.00 20.00
N SER A 857 -19.74 36.83 20.50
CA SER A 857 -19.26 36.35 21.79
C SER A 857 -17.86 35.75 21.62
N SER A 858 -16.85 36.53 22.02
CA SER A 858 -15.57 36.09 22.59
C SER A 858 -15.03 34.71 22.15
N ALA A 859 -14.87 34.48 20.85
CA ALA A 859 -14.10 33.36 20.34
C ALA A 859 -12.62 33.76 20.32
N SER A 860 -11.84 33.06 21.13
CA SER A 860 -10.40 33.13 21.34
C SER A 860 -9.56 33.50 20.11
N LEU A 861 -8.70 34.49 20.30
CA LEU A 861 -7.61 34.93 19.41
C LEU A 861 -6.48 33.90 19.20
N ASP A 862 -6.63 32.67 19.68
CA ASP A 862 -5.62 31.62 19.55
C ASP A 862 -6.12 30.48 18.65
N THR A 863 -6.08 30.70 17.34
CA THR A 863 -5.94 29.60 16.38
C THR A 863 -4.83 29.95 15.40
N GLU A 864 -3.59 29.81 15.87
CA GLU A 864 -2.38 29.68 15.05
C GLU A 864 -2.41 28.35 14.24
N GLU A 865 -3.54 28.00 13.62
CA GLU A 865 -3.60 26.90 12.66
C GLU A 865 -3.19 27.41 11.27
N THR A 866 -1.90 27.18 10.98
CA THR A 866 -1.30 26.95 9.66
C THR A 866 -1.80 27.85 8.53
N THR A 867 -1.51 29.15 8.61
CA THR A 867 -1.58 30.02 7.43
C THR A 867 -0.28 29.91 6.63
N TRP A 868 -0.38 29.65 5.32
CA TRP A 868 0.79 29.74 4.44
C TRP A 868 1.45 31.11 4.55
N ASP A 869 2.78 31.13 4.57
CA ASP A 869 3.53 32.37 4.47
C ASP A 869 3.27 33.02 3.11
N ALA A 870 3.32 34.36 3.05
CA ALA A 870 3.12 35.10 1.81
C ALA A 870 4.10 34.65 0.70
N GLU A 871 5.31 34.24 1.08
CA GLU A 871 6.34 33.73 0.16
C GLU A 871 5.95 32.36 -0.45
N THR A 872 5.47 31.41 0.36
CA THR A 872 5.02 30.09 -0.11
C THR A 872 3.83 30.21 -1.07
N SER A 873 2.89 31.09 -0.73
CA SER A 873 1.71 31.38 -1.57
C SER A 873 2.11 31.97 -2.93
N THR A 874 3.06 32.90 -2.93
CA THR A 874 3.55 33.54 -4.16
C THR A 874 4.26 32.53 -5.06
N LEU A 875 5.11 31.69 -4.47
CA LEU A 875 5.84 30.66 -5.20
C LEU A 875 4.91 29.62 -5.84
N ALA A 876 3.93 29.12 -5.07
CA ALA A 876 2.94 28.15 -5.57
C ALA A 876 2.12 28.71 -6.74
N LEU A 877 1.73 29.99 -6.65
CA LEU A 877 1.01 30.68 -7.72
C LEU A 877 1.86 30.89 -8.98
N GLN A 878 3.13 31.25 -8.83
CA GLN A 878 4.06 31.39 -9.97
C GLN A 878 4.21 30.06 -10.71
N HIS A 879 4.45 28.96 -9.99
CA HIS A 879 4.55 27.65 -10.61
C HIS A 879 3.25 27.17 -11.26
N LEU A 880 2.08 27.48 -10.67
CA LEU A 880 0.79 27.16 -11.26
C LEU A 880 0.58 27.85 -12.62
N VAL A 881 0.94 29.13 -12.71
CA VAL A 881 0.85 29.89 -13.96
C VAL A 881 1.87 29.42 -14.99
N ASP A 882 3.10 29.15 -14.59
CA ASP A 882 4.11 28.59 -15.48
C ASP A 882 3.67 27.22 -16.04
N LEU A 883 3.04 26.38 -15.22
CA LEU A 883 2.48 25.10 -15.66
C LEU A 883 1.36 25.28 -16.69
N LEU A 884 0.41 26.18 -16.42
CA LEU A 884 -0.69 26.46 -17.33
C LEU A 884 -0.20 27.05 -18.66
N ALA A 885 0.77 27.97 -18.61
CA ALA A 885 1.34 28.59 -19.81
C ALA A 885 2.05 27.57 -20.70
N ASN A 886 2.82 26.63 -20.12
CA ASN A 886 3.57 25.64 -20.88
C ASN A 886 2.70 24.50 -21.44
N PHE A 887 1.62 24.11 -20.75
CA PHE A 887 0.72 23.02 -21.17
C PHE A 887 -0.69 23.48 -21.54
N PHE A 888 -0.85 24.75 -21.94
CA PHE A 888 -2.15 25.36 -22.18
C PHE A 888 -3.05 24.57 -23.14
N SER A 889 -2.48 24.02 -24.22
CA SER A 889 -3.21 23.22 -25.23
C SER A 889 -3.82 21.92 -24.68
N SER A 890 -3.32 21.43 -23.55
CA SER A 890 -3.78 20.21 -22.88
C SER A 890 -4.63 20.48 -21.64
N VAL A 891 -4.40 21.63 -20.97
CA VAL A 891 -5.02 22.00 -19.69
C VAL A 891 -6.13 23.05 -19.86
N ARG A 892 -6.39 23.52 -21.09
CA ARG A 892 -7.40 24.54 -21.48
C ARG A 892 -8.67 24.59 -20.62
N SER A 893 -9.31 23.43 -20.39
CA SER A 893 -10.54 23.31 -19.58
C SER A 893 -10.45 23.77 -18.13
N GLN A 894 -9.23 23.93 -17.59
CA GLN A 894 -8.97 24.29 -16.19
C GLN A 894 -8.68 25.79 -16.00
N LEU A 895 -8.70 26.60 -17.07
CA LEU A 895 -8.45 28.04 -17.01
C LEU A 895 -9.37 28.74 -15.99
N SER A 896 -10.67 28.44 -16.03
CA SER A 896 -11.68 28.93 -15.10
C SER A 896 -11.30 28.75 -13.63
N SER A 897 -10.77 27.57 -13.31
CA SER A 897 -10.40 27.18 -11.95
C SER A 897 -9.13 27.89 -11.50
N VAL A 898 -8.13 28.02 -12.38
CA VAL A 898 -6.88 28.74 -12.08
C VAL A 898 -7.14 30.24 -11.90
N VAL A 899 -7.94 30.84 -12.77
CA VAL A 899 -8.34 32.26 -12.66
C VAL A 899 -9.10 32.49 -11.35
N SER A 900 -10.02 31.59 -10.97
CA SER A 900 -10.72 31.65 -9.69
C SER A 900 -9.76 31.58 -8.48
N ILE A 901 -8.70 30.76 -8.54
CA ILE A 901 -7.66 30.73 -7.49
C ILE A 901 -6.96 32.09 -7.41
N ILE A 902 -6.45 32.61 -8.53
CA ILE A 902 -5.72 33.89 -8.57
C ILE A 902 -6.59 35.02 -8.03
N LEU A 903 -7.87 35.06 -8.41
CA LEU A 903 -8.83 36.05 -7.90
C LEU A 903 -9.10 35.88 -6.39
N GLY A 904 -9.09 34.65 -5.88
CA GLY A 904 -9.13 34.39 -4.44
C GLY A 904 -7.96 35.02 -3.68
N PHE A 905 -6.75 34.98 -4.24
CA PHE A 905 -5.56 35.63 -3.66
C PHE A 905 -5.63 37.16 -3.74
N ILE A 906 -6.20 37.71 -4.81
CA ILE A 906 -6.43 39.15 -4.93
C ILE A 906 -7.46 39.62 -3.88
N LYS A 907 -8.46 38.80 -3.55
CA LYS A 907 -9.47 39.10 -2.52
C LYS A 907 -9.01 38.87 -1.08
N SER A 908 -7.90 38.15 -0.87
CA SER A 908 -7.46 37.72 0.46
C SER A 908 -7.02 38.89 1.36
N PRO A 909 -7.37 38.87 2.66
CA PRO A 909 -7.03 39.95 3.60
C PRO A 909 -5.57 39.91 4.12
N VAL A 910 -4.75 38.96 3.65
CA VAL A 910 -3.37 38.71 4.10
C VAL A 910 -2.39 39.64 3.37
N GLN A 911 -1.61 40.41 4.13
CA GLN A 911 -0.65 41.39 3.63
C GLN A 911 0.38 40.71 2.70
N GLY A 912 0.55 41.23 1.47
CA GLY A 912 1.48 40.69 0.45
C GLY A 912 0.88 39.69 -0.55
N SER A 913 -0.29 39.09 -0.27
CA SER A 913 -0.94 38.13 -1.18
C SER A 913 -1.56 38.77 -2.43
N THR A 914 -2.08 40.00 -2.29
CA THR A 914 -2.72 40.75 -3.38
C THR A 914 -1.72 41.15 -4.46
N GLY A 915 -0.58 41.74 -4.10
CA GLY A 915 0.46 42.15 -5.05
C GLY A 915 1.07 40.97 -5.81
N SER A 916 1.26 39.84 -5.15
CA SER A 916 1.70 38.60 -5.80
C SER A 916 0.65 38.04 -6.76
N GLY A 917 -0.63 38.05 -6.40
CA GLY A 917 -1.73 37.65 -7.28
C GLY A 917 -1.79 38.47 -8.58
N ILE A 918 -1.55 39.79 -8.48
CA ILE A 918 -1.47 40.71 -9.62
C ILE A 918 -0.31 40.37 -10.55
N SER A 919 0.90 40.26 -9.99
CA SER A 919 2.10 39.93 -10.75
C SER A 919 1.93 38.60 -11.50
N VAL A 920 1.30 37.62 -10.84
CA VAL A 920 1.02 36.30 -11.40
C VAL A 920 -0.04 36.37 -12.51
N LEU A 921 -1.11 37.15 -12.35
CA LEU A 921 -2.14 37.34 -13.38
C LEU A 921 -1.57 38.01 -14.63
N LEU A 922 -0.70 39.01 -14.48
CA LEU A 922 -0.02 39.67 -15.59
C LEU A 922 0.94 38.71 -16.32
N ARG A 923 1.64 37.85 -15.57
CA ARG A 923 2.48 36.80 -16.14
C ARG A 923 1.67 35.74 -16.89
N LEU A 924 0.49 35.38 -16.37
CA LEU A 924 -0.44 34.50 -17.08
C LEU A 924 -0.90 35.14 -18.39
N ALA A 925 -1.25 36.42 -18.36
CA ALA A 925 -1.61 37.17 -19.55
C ALA A 925 -0.50 37.17 -20.61
N ASP A 926 0.75 37.34 -20.21
CA ASP A 926 1.91 37.26 -21.12
C ASP A 926 2.06 35.86 -21.74
N GLY A 927 1.82 34.80 -20.96
CA GLY A 927 1.87 33.42 -21.45
C GLY A 927 0.72 33.03 -22.38
N LEU A 928 -0.47 33.62 -22.16
CA LEU A 928 -1.69 33.36 -22.94
C LEU A 928 -1.84 34.25 -24.18
N ALA A 929 -1.11 35.37 -24.25
CA ALA A 929 -1.26 36.42 -25.27
C ALA A 929 -1.22 35.92 -26.73
N ARG A 930 -0.56 34.78 -27.02
CA ARG A 930 -0.43 34.23 -28.38
C ARG A 930 -1.25 32.95 -28.63
N SER A 931 -1.84 32.36 -27.59
CA SER A 931 -2.41 31.01 -27.63
C SER A 931 -3.87 30.91 -27.20
N ALA A 932 -4.39 31.90 -26.45
CA ALA A 932 -5.77 31.94 -25.99
C ALA A 932 -6.73 32.50 -27.05
N SER A 933 -7.94 31.94 -27.08
CA SER A 933 -9.06 32.38 -27.93
C SER A 933 -9.83 33.56 -27.31
N GLU A 934 -10.67 34.19 -28.13
CA GLU A 934 -11.53 35.30 -27.68
C GLU A 934 -12.47 34.87 -26.53
N ASP A 935 -13.02 33.65 -26.54
CA ASP A 935 -13.91 33.15 -25.49
C ASP A 935 -13.20 33.02 -24.13
N GLU A 936 -11.92 32.64 -24.14
CA GLU A 936 -11.11 32.45 -22.92
C GLU A 936 -10.68 33.78 -22.30
N TRP A 937 -10.36 34.76 -23.13
CA TRP A 937 -10.15 36.14 -22.66
C TRP A 937 -11.44 36.74 -22.11
N THR A 938 -12.59 36.42 -22.72
CA THR A 938 -13.91 36.79 -22.18
C THR A 938 -14.10 36.22 -20.78
N GLU A 939 -13.74 34.95 -20.56
CA GLU A 939 -13.82 34.31 -19.24
C GLU A 939 -12.96 35.01 -18.19
N VAL A 940 -11.70 35.36 -18.53
CA VAL A 940 -10.80 36.09 -17.62
C VAL A 940 -11.37 37.47 -17.25
N PHE A 941 -11.86 38.23 -18.23
CA PHE A 941 -12.42 39.56 -17.99
C PHE A 941 -13.75 39.51 -17.22
N LEU A 942 -14.61 38.53 -17.49
CA LEU A 942 -15.84 38.32 -16.72
C LEU A 942 -15.54 37.95 -15.26
N ALA A 943 -14.53 37.11 -15.02
CA ALA A 943 -14.13 36.76 -13.67
C ALA A 943 -13.56 37.96 -12.90
N LEU A 944 -12.82 38.87 -13.56
CA LEU A 944 -12.39 40.15 -12.98
C LEU A 944 -13.59 41.08 -12.66
N LYS A 945 -14.58 41.15 -13.55
CA LYS A 945 -15.82 41.91 -13.33
C LYS A 945 -16.62 41.38 -12.15
N GLU A 946 -16.76 40.06 -12.06
CA GLU A 946 -17.40 39.38 -10.94
C GLU A 946 -16.63 39.62 -9.64
N ALA A 947 -15.30 39.56 -9.68
CA ALA A 947 -14.46 39.84 -8.52
C ALA A 947 -14.64 41.27 -7.98
N ALA A 948 -14.66 42.28 -8.85
CA ALA A 948 -14.95 43.66 -8.47
C ALA A 948 -16.35 43.80 -7.86
N SER A 949 -17.36 43.17 -8.48
CA SER A 949 -18.76 43.23 -8.04
C SER A 949 -19.01 42.53 -6.70
N LEU A 950 -18.42 41.35 -6.49
CA LEU A 950 -18.51 40.61 -5.21
C LEU A 950 -17.79 41.34 -4.09
N THR A 951 -16.64 41.95 -4.37
CA THR A 951 -15.91 42.76 -3.40
C THR A 951 -16.76 43.95 -2.95
N PHE A 952 -17.48 44.58 -3.88
CA PHE A 952 -18.46 45.62 -3.56
C PHE A 952 -19.62 45.10 -2.70
N ALA A 953 -20.30 44.04 -3.12
CA ALA A 953 -21.46 43.50 -2.41
C ALA A 953 -21.10 43.02 -0.99
N GLY A 954 -19.95 42.35 -0.82
CA GLY A 954 -19.45 41.93 0.49
C GLY A 954 -19.10 43.12 1.39
N PHE A 955 -18.48 44.16 0.84
CA PHE A 955 -18.16 45.36 1.60
C PHE A 955 -19.41 46.16 2.03
N MET A 956 -20.43 46.25 1.18
CA MET A 956 -21.70 46.88 1.56
C MET A 956 -22.39 46.17 2.72
N LYS A 957 -22.24 44.84 2.86
CA LYS A 957 -22.72 44.11 4.05
C LYS A 957 -21.95 44.51 5.32
N VAL A 958 -20.64 44.70 5.22
CA VAL A 958 -19.80 45.17 6.33
C VAL A 958 -20.14 46.61 6.73
N LEU A 959 -20.51 47.46 5.77
CA LEU A 959 -20.94 48.82 6.09
C LEU A 959 -22.28 48.86 6.84
N ARG A 960 -23.20 47.92 6.55
CA ARG A 960 -24.49 47.82 7.25
C ARG A 960 -24.34 47.53 8.75
N THR A 961 -23.28 46.86 9.19
CA THR A 961 -23.03 46.67 10.64
C THR A 961 -22.65 47.98 11.34
N MET A 962 -22.24 49.01 10.58
CA MET A 962 -21.99 50.36 11.09
C MET A 962 -23.28 51.20 11.14
N ASP A 963 -24.35 50.79 10.46
CA ASP A 963 -25.65 51.47 10.48
C ASP A 963 -26.42 51.23 11.78
N ASP A 964 -26.19 50.09 12.44
CA ASP A 964 -26.79 49.72 13.72
C ASP A 964 -26.22 50.52 14.92
N ILE A 965 -25.14 51.27 14.72
CA ILE A 965 -24.57 52.18 15.73
C ILE A 965 -25.36 53.50 15.68
N GLU A 966 -26.12 53.78 16.76
CA GLU A 966 -26.93 55.00 16.88
C GLU A 966 -26.09 56.28 16.70
N ASP A 967 -26.54 57.15 15.78
CA ASP A 967 -26.02 58.50 15.63
C ASP A 967 -26.51 59.34 16.81
N VAL A 968 -25.77 59.34 17.93
CA VAL A 968 -25.96 60.33 18.98
C VAL A 968 -25.54 61.69 18.43
N GLU A 969 -26.50 62.44 17.89
CA GLU A 969 -26.34 63.85 17.52
C GLU A 969 -26.15 64.69 18.80
N THR A 970 -24.91 64.99 19.19
CA THR A 970 -24.65 66.10 20.10
C THR A 970 -24.30 67.35 19.30
N SER A 971 -25.29 68.22 19.20
CA SER A 971 -25.18 69.58 18.69
C SER A 971 -24.34 70.47 19.62
N SER A 972 -23.02 70.31 19.60
CA SER A 972 -22.01 71.34 19.91
C SER A 972 -20.66 70.64 20.02
N GLY A 973 -19.59 71.21 19.46
CA GLY A 973 -18.25 70.61 19.40
C GLY A 973 -17.55 70.40 20.75
N GLN A 974 -18.11 69.56 21.61
CA GLN A 974 -17.43 68.95 22.74
C GLN A 974 -16.91 67.57 22.33
N SER A 975 -15.63 67.31 22.64
CA SER A 975 -15.01 66.00 22.54
C SER A 975 -15.80 64.99 23.35
N VAL A 976 -16.38 63.98 22.69
CA VAL A 976 -16.98 62.83 23.36
C VAL A 976 -15.83 62.01 23.96
N ASP A 977 -15.82 61.89 25.29
CA ASP A 977 -14.86 61.05 26.02
C ASP A 977 -15.07 59.57 25.69
N LYS A 978 -14.00 58.77 25.80
CA LYS A 978 -14.02 57.30 25.57
C LYS A 978 -15.05 56.55 26.44
N ASP A 979 -15.54 57.17 27.50
CA ASP A 979 -16.36 56.53 28.53
C ASP A 979 -17.85 56.36 28.14
N ASP A 980 -18.32 56.98 27.05
CA ASP A 980 -19.73 56.93 26.59
C ASP A 980 -20.01 55.87 25.50
N LEU A 981 -19.00 55.13 25.03
CA LEU A 981 -19.13 54.11 23.97
C LEU A 981 -18.79 52.73 24.52
N ASP A 982 -19.71 51.77 24.36
CA ASP A 982 -19.47 50.35 24.67
C ASP A 982 -18.23 49.82 23.90
N ASP A 983 -17.40 49.03 24.58
CA ASP A 983 -16.13 48.49 24.04
C ASP A 983 -16.38 47.65 22.77
N GLY A 984 -17.55 47.01 22.69
CA GLY A 984 -18.05 46.32 21.50
C GLY A 984 -18.23 47.24 20.29
N ASN A 985 -18.85 48.41 20.46
CA ASN A 985 -19.04 49.39 19.39
C ASN A 985 -17.70 49.98 18.92
N LEU A 986 -16.77 50.19 19.85
CA LEU A 986 -15.44 50.68 19.53
C LEU A 986 -14.63 49.67 18.70
N HIS A 987 -14.73 48.38 19.03
CA HIS A 987 -14.11 47.29 18.26
C HIS A 987 -14.72 47.15 16.86
N ILE A 988 -16.05 47.26 16.73
CA ILE A 988 -16.76 47.26 15.43
C ILE A 988 -16.27 48.43 14.56
N MET A 989 -16.17 49.64 15.12
CA MET A 989 -15.67 50.82 14.41
C MET A 989 -14.22 50.64 13.92
N SER A 990 -13.35 50.04 14.74
CA SER A 990 -11.96 49.70 14.35
C SER A 990 -11.91 48.71 13.19
N TYR A 991 -12.72 47.66 13.30
CA TYR A 991 -12.84 46.60 12.31
C TYR A 991 -13.30 47.14 10.97
N VAL A 992 -14.35 47.97 10.95
CA VAL A 992 -14.90 48.59 9.73
C VAL A 992 -13.88 49.54 9.08
N VAL A 993 -13.15 50.35 9.87
CA VAL A 993 -12.08 51.23 9.34
C VAL A 993 -10.96 50.41 8.68
N SER A 994 -10.49 49.34 9.35
CA SER A 994 -9.47 48.45 8.82
C SER A 994 -9.94 47.75 7.54
N ARG A 995 -11.19 47.26 7.51
CA ARG A 995 -11.77 46.59 6.34
C ARG A 995 -11.97 47.54 5.16
N THR A 996 -12.31 48.80 5.42
CA THR A 996 -12.48 49.85 4.40
C THR A 996 -11.17 50.19 3.71
N LYS A 997 -10.05 50.29 4.45
CA LYS A 997 -8.73 50.48 3.83
C LYS A 997 -8.38 49.31 2.92
N LYS A 998 -8.55 48.07 3.40
CA LYS A 998 -8.31 46.87 2.61
C LYS A 998 -9.21 46.80 1.35
N HIS A 999 -10.46 47.23 1.46
CA HIS A 999 -11.39 47.30 0.32
C HIS A 999 -10.90 48.27 -0.76
N ILE A 1000 -10.48 49.47 -0.36
CA ILE A 1000 -9.90 50.47 -1.26
C ILE A 1000 -8.63 49.92 -1.93
N ASP A 1001 -7.76 49.27 -1.16
CA ASP A 1001 -6.51 48.70 -1.69
C ASP A 1001 -6.77 47.62 -2.74
N VAL A 1002 -7.74 46.72 -2.52
CA VAL A 1002 -8.10 45.64 -3.46
C VAL A 1002 -8.69 46.21 -4.75
N LEU A 1003 -9.64 47.14 -4.66
CA LEU A 1003 -10.25 47.73 -5.87
C LEU A 1003 -9.26 48.60 -6.66
N SER A 1004 -8.39 49.34 -5.98
CA SER A 1004 -7.33 50.12 -6.65
C SER A 1004 -6.37 49.20 -7.42
N GLN A 1005 -6.03 48.05 -6.83
CA GLN A 1005 -5.22 47.02 -7.47
C GLN A 1005 -5.91 46.35 -8.66
N ILE A 1006 -7.23 46.11 -8.59
CA ILE A 1006 -8.00 45.61 -9.75
C ILE A 1006 -7.97 46.65 -10.89
N VAL A 1007 -8.14 47.93 -10.60
CA VAL A 1007 -8.05 49.02 -11.60
C VAL A 1007 -6.66 49.04 -12.26
N GLU A 1008 -5.59 48.87 -11.49
CA GLU A 1008 -4.22 48.82 -12.00
C GLU A 1008 -4.01 47.61 -12.93
N VAL A 1009 -4.44 46.42 -12.52
CA VAL A 1009 -4.38 45.18 -13.33
C VAL A 1009 -5.12 45.35 -14.65
N VAL A 1010 -6.36 45.83 -14.60
CA VAL A 1010 -7.22 45.99 -15.78
C VAL A 1010 -6.59 46.99 -16.74
N SER A 1011 -6.01 48.08 -16.22
CA SER A 1011 -5.29 49.08 -17.02
C SER A 1011 -4.04 48.51 -17.69
N GLU A 1012 -3.29 47.66 -16.99
CA GLU A 1012 -2.10 47.00 -17.52
C GLU A 1012 -2.44 45.94 -18.58
N LEU A 1013 -3.44 45.10 -18.33
CA LEU A 1013 -3.93 44.11 -19.29
C LEU A 1013 -4.44 44.78 -20.58
N TYR A 1014 -5.13 45.91 -20.44
CA TYR A 1014 -5.54 46.74 -21.57
C TYR A 1014 -4.32 47.24 -22.35
N ARG A 1015 -3.35 47.87 -21.69
CA ARG A 1015 -2.19 48.47 -22.36
C ARG A 1015 -1.36 47.45 -23.14
N ARG A 1016 -1.29 46.20 -22.67
CA ARG A 1016 -0.57 45.11 -23.34
C ARG A 1016 -1.29 44.58 -24.58
N ASN A 1017 -2.63 44.62 -24.58
CA ASN A 1017 -3.48 44.07 -25.66
C ASN A 1017 -4.15 45.16 -26.52
N GLN A 1018 -3.64 46.39 -26.47
CA GLN A 1018 -4.28 47.60 -27.02
C GLN A 1018 -4.66 47.52 -28.52
N TYR A 1019 -3.98 46.67 -29.31
CA TYR A 1019 -4.18 46.55 -30.76
C TYR A 1019 -4.98 45.32 -31.21
N SER A 1020 -5.43 44.46 -30.29
CA SER A 1020 -6.02 43.16 -30.63
C SER A 1020 -7.31 42.81 -29.88
N LEU A 1021 -7.94 43.77 -29.17
CA LEU A 1021 -9.14 43.51 -28.37
C LEU A 1021 -10.43 43.68 -29.21
N PRO A 1022 -11.32 42.67 -29.27
CA PRO A 1022 -12.63 42.80 -29.89
C PRO A 1022 -13.57 43.71 -29.08
N ALA A 1023 -14.61 44.23 -29.73
CA ALA A 1023 -15.58 45.16 -29.11
C ALA A 1023 -16.24 44.58 -27.85
N SER A 1024 -16.52 43.27 -27.81
CA SER A 1024 -17.07 42.59 -26.63
C SER A 1024 -16.18 42.70 -25.39
N HIS A 1025 -14.85 42.59 -25.55
CA HIS A 1025 -13.90 42.71 -24.43
C HIS A 1025 -13.77 44.14 -23.95
N VAL A 1026 -13.77 45.09 -24.90
CA VAL A 1026 -13.70 46.53 -24.59
C VAL A 1026 -14.91 46.97 -23.78
N ASP A 1027 -16.12 46.47 -24.08
CA ASP A 1027 -17.32 46.78 -23.30
C ASP A 1027 -17.25 46.20 -21.87
N ILE A 1028 -16.75 44.96 -21.70
CA ILE A 1028 -16.54 44.36 -20.37
C ILE A 1028 -15.52 45.18 -19.55
N LEU A 1029 -14.41 45.61 -20.16
CA LEU A 1029 -13.40 46.44 -19.49
C LEU A 1029 -13.96 47.81 -19.11
N ALA A 1030 -14.73 48.44 -20.00
CA ALA A 1030 -15.41 49.71 -19.74
C ALA A 1030 -16.40 49.60 -18.58
N ASP A 1031 -17.15 48.50 -18.50
CA ASP A 1031 -18.07 48.20 -17.40
C ASP A 1031 -17.34 48.04 -16.07
N ILE A 1032 -16.18 47.37 -16.03
CA ILE A 1032 -15.38 47.20 -14.82
C ILE A 1032 -14.94 48.57 -14.29
N PHE A 1033 -14.32 49.40 -15.14
CA PHE A 1033 -13.88 50.73 -14.74
C PHE A 1033 -15.05 51.62 -14.29
N SER A 1034 -16.16 51.61 -15.04
CA SER A 1034 -17.36 52.37 -14.71
C SER A 1034 -17.98 51.95 -13.36
N CYS A 1035 -18.04 50.64 -13.10
CA CYS A 1035 -18.54 50.08 -11.85
C CYS A 1035 -17.67 50.50 -10.66
N ILE A 1036 -16.34 50.40 -10.78
CA ILE A 1036 -15.41 50.78 -9.71
C ILE A 1036 -15.45 52.28 -9.44
N ALA A 1037 -15.48 53.10 -10.50
CA ALA A 1037 -15.58 54.56 -10.39
C ALA A 1037 -16.91 54.99 -9.73
N SER A 1038 -18.03 54.39 -10.14
CA SER A 1038 -19.35 54.65 -9.56
C SER A 1038 -19.41 54.24 -8.08
N HIS A 1039 -18.79 53.12 -7.72
CA HIS A 1039 -18.70 52.69 -6.32
C HIS A 1039 -17.85 53.64 -5.48
N ALA A 1040 -16.68 54.04 -5.99
CA ALA A 1040 -15.81 54.99 -5.30
C ALA A 1040 -16.54 56.33 -5.04
N GLN A 1041 -17.34 56.79 -5.99
CA GLN A 1041 -18.21 57.94 -5.84
C GLN A 1041 -19.33 57.71 -4.82
N GLN A 1042 -20.02 56.57 -4.85
CA GLN A 1042 -21.06 56.22 -3.88
C GLN A 1042 -20.52 56.21 -2.45
N LEU A 1043 -19.33 55.62 -2.24
CA LEU A 1043 -18.68 55.55 -0.94
C LEU A 1043 -18.25 56.93 -0.42
N ASN A 1044 -17.86 57.83 -1.33
CA ASN A 1044 -17.39 59.16 -0.96
C ASN A 1044 -18.54 60.17 -0.74
N THR A 1045 -19.67 59.98 -1.40
CA THR A 1045 -20.86 60.86 -1.29
C THR A 1045 -21.68 60.62 -0.02
N ASP A 1046 -21.51 59.48 0.64
CA ASP A 1046 -22.17 59.18 1.91
C ASP A 1046 -21.61 60.04 3.06
N THR A 1047 -22.36 61.08 3.41
CA THR A 1047 -22.00 62.03 4.48
C THR A 1047 -22.12 61.45 5.89
N VAL A 1048 -22.97 60.43 6.09
CA VAL A 1048 -23.14 59.74 7.38
C VAL A 1048 -21.92 58.87 7.62
N LEU A 1049 -21.54 58.09 6.61
CA LEU A 1049 -20.38 57.21 6.67
C LEU A 1049 -19.06 57.98 6.87
N ARG A 1050 -18.86 59.10 6.15
CA ARG A 1050 -17.70 59.99 6.35
C ARG A 1050 -17.62 60.53 7.78
N ARG A 1051 -18.76 60.91 8.39
CA ARG A 1051 -18.82 61.36 9.79
C ARG A 1051 -18.48 60.23 10.77
N LYS A 1052 -19.04 59.03 10.55
CA LYS A 1052 -18.77 57.84 11.35
C LYS A 1052 -17.30 57.41 11.28
N PHE A 1053 -16.66 57.46 10.10
CA PHE A 1053 -15.22 57.23 9.97
C PHE A 1053 -14.37 58.29 10.66
N LYS A 1054 -14.72 59.57 10.52
CA LYS A 1054 -14.02 60.66 11.21
C LYS A 1054 -14.09 60.47 12.73
N ARG A 1055 -15.26 60.09 13.27
CA ARG A 1055 -15.46 59.74 14.68
C ARG A 1055 -14.62 58.53 15.10
N ALA A 1056 -14.66 57.42 14.36
CA ALA A 1056 -13.89 56.21 14.63
C ALA A 1056 -12.38 56.46 14.66
N CYS A 1057 -11.86 57.21 13.69
CA CYS A 1057 -10.45 57.57 13.61
C CYS A 1057 -10.01 58.50 14.75
N SER A 1058 -10.86 59.45 15.16
CA SER A 1058 -10.59 60.36 16.28
C SER A 1058 -10.57 59.66 17.64
N VAL A 1059 -11.44 58.68 17.89
CA VAL A 1059 -11.53 57.99 19.19
C VAL A 1059 -10.42 56.93 19.37
N GLN A 1060 -9.95 56.30 18.28
CA GLN A 1060 -8.94 55.22 18.33
C GLN A 1060 -7.54 55.59 17.79
N ASN A 1061 -7.28 56.83 17.37
CA ASN A 1061 -6.02 57.23 16.71
C ASN A 1061 -5.70 56.42 15.43
N LEU A 1062 -6.71 55.98 14.69
CA LEU A 1062 -6.53 55.27 13.42
C LEU A 1062 -6.37 56.27 12.26
N THR A 1063 -5.52 55.96 11.28
CA THR A 1063 -5.43 56.75 10.03
C THR A 1063 -6.77 56.73 9.27
N GLN A 1064 -7.20 57.85 8.71
CA GLN A 1064 -8.44 57.92 7.94
C GLN A 1064 -8.29 57.22 6.57
N PRO A 1065 -9.31 56.47 6.09
CA PRO A 1065 -9.31 55.92 4.74
C PRO A 1065 -9.28 57.05 3.69
N GLN A 1066 -8.40 56.96 2.68
CA GLN A 1066 -8.24 57.98 1.64
C GLN A 1066 -9.31 57.88 0.54
N LEU A 1067 -10.59 57.98 0.92
CA LEU A 1067 -11.75 57.81 0.01
C LEU A 1067 -11.73 58.76 -1.19
N LEU A 1068 -11.32 60.02 -0.97
CA LEU A 1068 -11.23 61.02 -2.02
C LEU A 1068 -10.14 60.71 -3.05
N ASN A 1069 -8.99 60.21 -2.61
CA ASN A 1069 -7.91 59.82 -3.52
C ASN A 1069 -8.32 58.60 -4.35
N PHE A 1070 -8.98 57.63 -3.74
CA PHE A 1070 -9.52 56.46 -4.43
C PHE A 1070 -10.56 56.83 -5.51
N GLU A 1071 -11.53 57.70 -5.18
CA GLU A 1071 -12.49 58.22 -6.16
C GLU A 1071 -11.79 58.93 -7.32
N ASN A 1072 -10.80 59.78 -7.03
CA ASN A 1072 -10.09 60.52 -8.06
C ASN A 1072 -9.27 59.60 -8.97
N GLU A 1073 -8.58 58.60 -8.41
CA GLU A 1073 -7.76 57.67 -9.20
C GLU A 1073 -8.60 56.71 -10.05
N ALA A 1074 -9.73 56.22 -9.52
CA ALA A 1074 -10.65 55.36 -10.26
C ALA A 1074 -11.29 56.10 -11.45
N ASN A 1075 -11.77 57.33 -11.25
CA ASN A 1075 -12.32 58.16 -12.31
C ASN A 1075 -11.26 58.55 -13.35
N LYS A 1076 -10.04 58.86 -12.91
CA LYS A 1076 -8.94 59.19 -13.81
C LYS A 1076 -8.56 57.99 -14.68
N SER A 1077 -8.48 56.80 -14.10
CA SER A 1077 -8.17 55.56 -14.83
C SER A 1077 -9.25 55.23 -15.85
N TYR A 1078 -10.53 55.39 -15.50
CA TYR A 1078 -11.64 55.19 -16.42
C TYR A 1078 -11.61 56.16 -17.61
N MET A 1079 -11.39 57.45 -17.36
CA MET A 1079 -11.31 58.44 -18.43
C MET A 1079 -10.08 58.23 -19.32
N THR A 1080 -8.93 57.89 -18.75
CA THR A 1080 -7.71 57.60 -19.52
C THR A 1080 -7.95 56.40 -20.44
N PHE A 1081 -8.58 55.33 -19.95
CA PHE A 1081 -8.97 54.18 -20.76
C PHE A 1081 -9.90 54.56 -21.93
N LEU A 1082 -10.96 55.34 -21.65
CA LEU A 1082 -11.90 55.79 -22.68
C LEU A 1082 -11.22 56.71 -23.72
N GLN A 1083 -10.32 57.60 -23.27
CA GLN A 1083 -9.56 58.49 -24.14
C GLN A 1083 -8.60 57.71 -25.06
N ASP A 1084 -7.86 56.76 -24.51
CA ASP A 1084 -6.94 55.91 -25.28
C ASP A 1084 -7.71 55.05 -26.30
N MET A 1085 -8.90 54.54 -25.95
CA MET A 1085 -9.71 53.77 -26.89
C MET A 1085 -10.27 54.61 -28.03
N VAL A 1086 -10.75 55.82 -27.73
CA VAL A 1086 -11.26 56.75 -28.75
C VAL A 1086 -10.15 57.19 -29.72
N THR A 1087 -8.91 57.32 -29.23
CA THR A 1087 -7.77 57.77 -30.05
C THR A 1087 -7.07 56.63 -30.80
N CYS A 1088 -6.95 55.44 -30.21
CA CYS A 1088 -6.21 54.33 -30.80
C CYS A 1088 -7.05 53.35 -31.63
N ASN A 1089 -8.36 53.23 -31.38
CA ASN A 1089 -9.24 52.26 -32.06
C ASN A 1089 -10.59 52.88 -32.50
N PRO A 1090 -10.62 53.66 -33.60
CA PRO A 1090 -11.79 54.44 -34.00
C PRO A 1090 -13.00 53.60 -34.45
N ASP A 1091 -12.80 52.37 -34.91
CA ASP A 1091 -13.89 51.50 -35.38
C ASP A 1091 -14.70 50.91 -34.21
N VAL A 1092 -14.02 50.40 -33.18
CA VAL A 1092 -14.65 49.90 -31.94
C VAL A 1092 -15.29 51.05 -31.14
N SER A 1093 -14.67 52.23 -31.16
CA SER A 1093 -15.21 53.45 -30.53
C SER A 1093 -16.58 53.84 -31.09
N LYS A 1094 -16.78 53.69 -32.41
CA LYS A 1094 -18.06 53.95 -33.07
C LYS A 1094 -19.11 52.87 -32.77
N GLU A 1095 -18.70 51.61 -32.69
CA GLU A 1095 -19.61 50.48 -32.40
C GLU A 1095 -20.21 50.56 -30.99
N LEU A 1096 -19.42 50.97 -29.99
CA LEU A 1096 -19.81 50.99 -28.58
C LEU A 1096 -20.20 52.38 -28.04
N GLU A 1097 -20.26 53.40 -28.91
CA GLU A 1097 -20.51 54.80 -28.56
C GLU A 1097 -19.60 55.34 -27.44
N LEU A 1098 -18.32 54.92 -27.42
CA LEU A 1098 -17.38 55.26 -26.34
C LEU A 1098 -17.12 56.78 -26.23
N GLU A 1099 -17.23 57.51 -27.34
CA GLU A 1099 -17.17 58.98 -27.36
C GLU A 1099 -18.23 59.61 -26.43
N SER A 1100 -19.46 59.10 -26.48
CA SER A 1100 -20.59 59.59 -25.66
C SER A 1100 -20.39 59.27 -24.17
N ARG A 1101 -19.86 58.07 -23.88
CA ARG A 1101 -19.50 57.65 -22.51
C ARG A 1101 -18.40 58.55 -21.92
N LEU A 1102 -17.35 58.85 -22.70
CA LEU A 1102 -16.25 59.74 -22.28
C LEU A 1102 -16.75 61.15 -21.96
N VAL A 1103 -17.54 61.76 -22.86
CA VAL A 1103 -18.07 63.11 -22.65
C VAL A 1103 -19.02 63.16 -21.44
N THR A 1104 -19.83 62.13 -21.25
CA THR A 1104 -20.71 62.02 -20.08
C THR A 1104 -19.91 61.99 -18.79
N GLU A 1105 -18.81 61.23 -18.75
CA GLU A 1105 -17.96 61.12 -17.57
C GLU A 1105 -17.18 62.41 -17.28
N CYS A 1106 -16.58 63.04 -18.30
CA CYS A 1106 -15.96 64.35 -18.16
C CYS A 1106 -16.97 65.39 -17.62
N SER A 1107 -18.22 65.35 -18.09
CA SER A 1107 -19.29 66.24 -17.61
C SER A 1107 -19.66 65.97 -16.15
N LYS A 1108 -19.65 64.72 -15.69
CA LYS A 1108 -19.86 64.37 -14.28
C LYS A 1108 -18.73 64.89 -13.41
N VAL A 1109 -17.46 64.66 -13.78
CA VAL A 1109 -16.29 65.16 -13.05
C VAL A 1109 -16.33 66.68 -12.91
N VAL A 1110 -16.65 67.39 -13.99
CA VAL A 1110 -16.78 68.85 -13.98
C VAL A 1110 -17.89 69.29 -13.02
N LYS A 1111 -19.06 68.64 -13.03
CA LYS A 1111 -20.15 68.94 -12.08
C LYS A 1111 -19.75 68.68 -10.63
N ILE A 1112 -19.02 67.58 -10.36
CA ILE A 1112 -18.54 67.26 -9.01
C ILE A 1112 -17.59 68.36 -8.52
N TYR A 1113 -16.67 68.83 -9.36
CA TYR A 1113 -15.77 69.93 -9.03
C TYR A 1113 -16.51 71.25 -8.77
N LEU A 1114 -17.49 71.60 -9.62
CA LEU A 1114 -18.32 72.81 -9.46
C LEU A 1114 -19.17 72.76 -8.18
N ASN A 1115 -19.66 71.59 -7.79
CA ASN A 1115 -20.38 71.40 -6.53
C ASN A 1115 -19.48 71.64 -5.31
N CYS A 1116 -18.17 71.35 -5.40
CA CYS A 1116 -17.20 71.65 -4.33
C CYS A 1116 -16.88 73.13 -4.21
N THR A 1117 -16.78 73.84 -5.35
CA THR A 1117 -16.42 75.26 -5.40
C THR A 1117 -17.61 76.20 -5.21
N GLY A 1118 -18.84 75.67 -5.27
CA GLY A 1118 -20.06 76.30 -4.76
C GLY A 1118 -20.65 77.40 -5.65
N GLN A 1119 -21.62 77.05 -6.50
CA GLN A 1119 -22.60 78.00 -7.06
C GLN A 1119 -24.03 77.42 -7.05
N HIS A 1120 -24.58 77.10 -5.89
CA HIS A 1120 -26.04 76.99 -5.74
C HIS A 1120 -26.51 77.55 -4.40
N GLN A 1121 -26.60 78.88 -4.32
CA GLN A 1121 -27.62 79.54 -3.50
C GLN A 1121 -28.47 80.40 -4.44
N GLN A 1122 -29.61 79.87 -4.85
CA GLN A 1122 -30.66 80.70 -5.42
C GLN A 1122 -31.39 81.45 -4.30
N GLN A 1123 -31.36 82.78 -4.45
CA GLN A 1123 -32.31 83.80 -4.02
C GLN A 1123 -32.13 84.56 -2.69
N THR A 1124 -31.84 85.86 -2.91
CA THR A 1124 -32.20 87.07 -2.14
C THR A 1124 -31.28 87.54 -1.01
N LYS A 1125 -30.24 88.30 -1.36
CA LYS A 1125 -29.95 89.68 -0.87
C LYS A 1125 -28.74 90.29 -1.61
N PRO A 1126 -28.67 91.62 -1.76
CA PRO A 1126 -27.67 92.25 -2.62
C PRO A 1126 -26.30 92.33 -1.94
N ILE A 1127 -25.27 92.06 -2.77
CA ILE A 1127 -23.87 92.51 -2.75
C ILE A 1127 -23.39 93.08 -1.41
N HIS A 1128 -22.60 92.29 -0.68
CA HIS A 1128 -21.37 92.74 -0.02
C HIS A 1128 -20.58 91.55 0.59
N TRP A 1129 -19.34 91.37 0.12
CA TRP A 1129 -18.28 90.45 0.58
C TRP A 1129 -18.48 88.94 0.31
N ILE A 1130 -17.78 88.45 -0.71
CA ILE A 1130 -17.53 87.02 -0.96
C ILE A 1130 -16.59 86.55 0.17
N LEU A 1131 -17.07 85.67 1.05
CA LEU A 1131 -16.21 85.01 2.04
C LEU A 1131 -15.22 84.06 1.34
N PRO A 1132 -13.98 83.93 1.83
CA PRO A 1132 -13.06 82.90 1.37
C PRO A 1132 -13.66 81.51 1.59
N MET A 1133 -13.43 80.60 0.63
CA MET A 1133 -13.83 79.19 0.73
C MET A 1133 -13.45 78.57 2.08
N GLU A 1134 -14.36 77.78 2.67
CA GLU A 1134 -14.08 77.00 3.89
C GLU A 1134 -12.85 76.09 3.68
N PHE A 1135 -11.95 76.03 4.67
CA PHE A 1135 -10.64 75.32 4.58
C PHE A 1135 -10.76 73.89 4.04
N ASP A 1136 -11.77 73.14 4.50
CA ASP A 1136 -12.05 71.75 4.07
C ASP A 1136 -12.44 71.66 2.58
N ARG A 1137 -13.16 72.67 2.04
CA ARG A 1137 -13.55 72.71 0.61
C ARG A 1137 -12.37 73.06 -0.29
N THR A 1138 -11.43 73.87 0.19
CA THR A 1138 -10.19 74.18 -0.53
C THR A 1138 -9.27 72.96 -0.66
N GLU A 1139 -9.14 72.12 0.37
CA GLU A 1139 -8.36 70.87 0.31
C GLU A 1139 -9.00 69.86 -0.66
N GLU A 1140 -10.34 69.71 -0.61
CA GLU A 1140 -11.06 68.81 -1.51
C GLU A 1140 -11.00 69.29 -2.99
N ALA A 1141 -11.11 70.60 -3.24
CA ALA A 1141 -10.93 71.19 -4.56
C ALA A 1141 -9.50 71.05 -5.09
N LYS A 1142 -8.48 71.18 -4.23
CA LYS A 1142 -7.07 70.91 -4.60
C LYS A 1142 -6.87 69.44 -5.01
N ALA A 1143 -7.38 68.49 -4.24
CA ALA A 1143 -7.24 67.07 -4.55
C ALA A 1143 -7.92 66.69 -5.88
N ARG A 1144 -9.08 67.29 -6.20
CA ARG A 1144 -9.82 67.06 -7.46
C ARG A 1144 -9.26 67.79 -8.68
N THR A 1145 -8.30 68.72 -8.49
CA THR A 1145 -7.73 69.53 -9.57
C THR A 1145 -7.08 68.68 -10.66
N SER A 1146 -6.32 67.63 -10.29
CA SER A 1146 -5.67 66.76 -11.28
C SER A 1146 -6.68 66.03 -12.17
N LEU A 1147 -7.78 65.55 -11.59
CA LEU A 1147 -8.83 64.84 -12.31
C LEU A 1147 -9.58 65.78 -13.28
N LEU A 1148 -9.84 67.02 -12.85
CA LEU A 1148 -10.45 68.05 -13.69
C LEU A 1148 -9.57 68.40 -14.90
N VAL A 1149 -8.26 68.58 -14.69
CA VAL A 1149 -7.31 68.85 -15.78
C VAL A 1149 -7.31 67.70 -16.78
N SER A 1150 -7.23 66.44 -16.33
CA SER A 1150 -7.33 65.27 -17.22
C SER A 1150 -8.67 65.21 -17.97
N SER A 1151 -9.78 65.62 -17.36
CA SER A 1151 -11.08 65.71 -18.05
C SER A 1151 -11.08 66.73 -19.18
N LEU A 1152 -10.49 67.90 -18.94
CA LEU A 1152 -10.39 68.97 -19.92
C LEU A 1152 -9.41 68.60 -21.05
N GLU A 1153 -8.32 67.91 -20.73
CA GLU A 1153 -7.38 67.36 -21.72
C GLU A 1153 -8.02 66.25 -22.57
N ALA A 1154 -8.83 65.37 -21.97
CA ALA A 1154 -9.59 64.37 -22.70
C ALA A 1154 -10.59 65.01 -23.68
N LEU A 1155 -11.33 66.03 -23.25
CA LEU A 1155 -12.22 66.80 -24.12
C LEU A 1155 -11.46 67.54 -25.23
N CYS A 1156 -10.24 68.04 -24.97
CA CYS A 1156 -9.37 68.63 -25.99
C CYS A 1156 -8.93 67.63 -27.07
N SER A 1157 -8.77 66.36 -26.71
CA SER A 1157 -8.22 65.33 -27.60
C SER A 1157 -9.23 64.76 -28.63
N LEU A 1158 -10.51 65.12 -28.49
CA LEU A 1158 -11.57 64.72 -29.43
C LEU A 1158 -11.44 65.46 -30.78
N GLU A 1159 -11.79 64.79 -31.88
CA GLU A 1159 -11.88 65.45 -33.19
C GLU A 1159 -12.90 66.60 -33.18
N ALA A 1160 -12.61 67.67 -33.93
CA ALA A 1160 -13.41 68.90 -33.93
C ALA A 1160 -14.90 68.68 -34.23
N GLU A 1161 -15.23 67.71 -35.11
CA GLU A 1161 -16.62 67.36 -35.44
C GLU A 1161 -17.31 66.51 -34.34
N SER A 1162 -16.57 65.68 -33.59
CA SER A 1162 -17.08 64.94 -32.42
C SER A 1162 -17.35 65.86 -31.24
N LEU A 1163 -16.47 66.84 -31.01
CA LEU A 1163 -16.63 67.86 -29.97
C LEU A 1163 -17.88 68.71 -30.25
N LYS A 1164 -18.06 69.15 -31.51
CA LYS A 1164 -19.23 69.92 -31.98
C LYS A 1164 -20.57 69.23 -31.74
N ARG A 1165 -20.64 67.90 -31.87
CA ARG A 1165 -21.84 67.10 -31.56
C ARG A 1165 -22.25 67.17 -30.08
N HIS A 1166 -21.30 67.38 -29.17
CA HIS A 1166 -21.55 67.37 -27.73
C HIS A 1166 -21.45 68.74 -27.04
N VAL A 1167 -21.14 69.80 -27.80
CA VAL A 1167 -21.01 71.20 -27.30
C VAL A 1167 -22.22 71.63 -26.46
N SER A 1168 -23.45 71.25 -26.83
CA SER A 1168 -24.67 71.64 -26.11
C SER A 1168 -24.70 71.15 -24.65
N SER A 1169 -24.04 70.04 -24.35
CA SER A 1169 -23.98 69.44 -23.01
C SER A 1169 -22.78 69.93 -22.18
N VAL A 1170 -21.64 70.16 -22.83
CA VAL A 1170 -20.36 70.48 -22.18
C VAL A 1170 -20.18 71.99 -22.00
N PHE A 1171 -20.63 72.80 -22.96
CA PHE A 1171 -20.42 74.26 -22.97
C PHE A 1171 -20.99 74.99 -21.74
N PRO A 1172 -22.20 74.69 -21.24
CA PRO A 1172 -22.71 75.32 -20.01
C PRO A 1172 -21.79 75.07 -18.81
N LEU A 1173 -21.25 73.85 -18.69
CA LEU A 1173 -20.37 73.46 -17.60
C LEU A 1173 -19.01 74.14 -17.69
N LEU A 1174 -18.45 74.30 -18.90
CA LEU A 1174 -17.21 75.04 -19.12
C LEU A 1174 -17.37 76.54 -18.78
N VAL A 1175 -18.51 77.13 -19.13
CA VAL A 1175 -18.84 78.53 -18.79
C VAL A 1175 -18.95 78.72 -17.27
N ASP A 1176 -19.56 77.77 -16.58
CA ASP A 1176 -19.62 77.82 -15.11
C ASP A 1176 -18.25 77.60 -14.48
N LEU A 1177 -17.38 76.81 -15.10
CA LEU A 1177 -15.98 76.66 -14.69
C LEU A 1177 -15.20 77.98 -14.78
N VAL A 1178 -15.38 78.76 -15.86
CA VAL A 1178 -14.77 80.10 -16.02
C VAL A 1178 -15.19 81.06 -14.89
N LYS A 1179 -16.38 80.89 -14.33
CA LYS A 1179 -16.91 81.74 -13.25
C LYS A 1179 -16.45 81.33 -11.85
N THR A 1180 -15.75 80.20 -11.70
CA THR A 1180 -15.29 79.68 -10.40
C THR A 1180 -13.85 80.06 -10.10
N GLU A 1181 -13.55 80.31 -8.81
CA GLU A 1181 -12.17 80.49 -8.35
C GLU A 1181 -11.46 79.13 -8.27
N HIS A 1182 -10.31 79.01 -8.94
CA HIS A 1182 -9.53 77.77 -8.99
C HIS A 1182 -8.35 77.81 -8.03
N CYS A 1183 -8.06 76.68 -7.38
CA CYS A 1183 -6.91 76.55 -6.48
C CYS A 1183 -5.56 76.38 -7.21
N SER A 1184 -5.56 76.10 -8.52
CA SER A 1184 -4.35 75.83 -9.32
C SER A 1184 -4.38 76.57 -10.67
N PRO A 1185 -3.25 77.12 -11.14
CA PRO A 1185 -3.16 77.79 -12.44
C PRO A 1185 -3.28 76.83 -13.65
N GLN A 1186 -3.24 75.52 -13.44
CA GLN A 1186 -3.35 74.52 -14.51
C GLN A 1186 -4.77 74.40 -15.07
N VAL A 1187 -5.80 74.66 -14.25
CA VAL A 1187 -7.21 74.57 -14.66
C VAL A 1187 -7.58 75.65 -15.70
N PRO A 1188 -7.26 76.95 -15.49
CA PRO A 1188 -7.43 77.98 -16.53
C PRO A 1188 -6.67 77.69 -17.82
N TYR A 1189 -5.48 77.09 -17.75
CA TYR A 1189 -4.67 76.75 -18.91
C TYR A 1189 -5.32 75.63 -19.75
N ALA A 1190 -5.72 74.53 -19.10
CA ALA A 1190 -6.43 73.44 -19.75
C ALA A 1190 -7.78 73.91 -20.33
N LEU A 1191 -8.52 74.74 -19.59
CA LEU A 1191 -9.78 75.35 -20.03
C LEU A 1191 -9.57 76.26 -21.26
N SER A 1192 -8.50 77.06 -21.27
CA SER A 1192 -8.14 77.88 -22.44
C SER A 1192 -7.86 77.04 -23.67
N ASN A 1193 -7.21 75.88 -23.51
CA ASN A 1193 -6.94 74.96 -24.62
C ASN A 1193 -8.24 74.34 -25.17
N VAL A 1194 -9.17 73.92 -24.30
CA VAL A 1194 -10.49 73.39 -24.71
C VAL A 1194 -11.31 74.46 -25.44
N LEU A 1195 -11.30 75.70 -24.95
CA LEU A 1195 -12.05 76.79 -25.58
C LEU A 1195 -11.44 77.17 -26.95
N LYS A 1196 -10.11 77.12 -27.09
CA LYS A 1196 -9.43 77.34 -28.37
C LYS A 1196 -9.75 76.25 -29.40
N SER A 1197 -9.87 74.99 -28.98
CA SER A 1197 -10.26 73.89 -29.88
C SER A 1197 -11.76 73.90 -30.22
N CYS A 1198 -12.64 74.27 -29.27
CA CYS A 1198 -14.10 74.37 -29.48
C CYS A 1198 -14.54 75.58 -30.33
N ILE A 1199 -13.94 76.76 -30.13
CA ILE A 1199 -14.46 78.06 -30.61
C ILE A 1199 -13.54 78.68 -31.68
N GLY A 1200 -12.33 78.14 -31.86
CA GLY A 1200 -11.25 78.76 -32.64
C GLY A 1200 -10.53 79.86 -31.85
N PRO A 1201 -9.47 80.49 -32.40
CA PRO A 1201 -8.72 81.51 -31.70
C PRO A 1201 -9.63 82.70 -31.38
N ILE A 1202 -9.93 82.89 -30.10
CA ILE A 1202 -10.55 84.10 -29.57
C ILE A 1202 -9.48 85.20 -29.68
N LYS A 1203 -9.67 86.14 -30.61
CA LYS A 1203 -8.80 87.32 -30.76
C LYS A 1203 -8.99 88.30 -29.62
#